data_AF-A0AAU2HIP4-F1
#
_entry.id   AF-A0AAU2HIP4-F1
#
_cell.length_a   1.000
_cell.length_b   1.000
_cell.length_c   1.000
_cell.angle_alpha   90.00
_cell.angle_beta   90.00
_cell.angle_gamma   90.00
#
_symmetry.space_group_name_H-M   'P 1'
#
loop_
_entity.id
_entity.type
_entity.pdbx_description
1 polymer ?
#
loop_
_entity_poly.entity_id
_entity_poly.type
_entity_poly.pdbx_seq_one_letter_code
_entity_poly.pdbx_strand_id
1 'polypeptide(L)'
;MFAGIDEVDWASMEHAYGPADDVPTMLRGLASADPAEREAALDGMYGAVHHQGDVYACTLACIPFLFELVVDPGIQDRGSIVELLTSIGGIDLDGDDEDEIDEDEIEGAANYAMAATAVTAGAGVFFELMADEDPGARLSAPLALATLHRHPVRVLALLRERLPVEPAEEVRLALVEAAGRVALRHRALAGQVADWLTRLAGEGFPPGLRLAALAQLARCAPDALPGDVVRVVTGLLRQLRSVPVRRAEAAPEVDAQAGPAEAVAAADPHSEAAVTGEPPVEERAAPVTLVGQLRALSDEEASGRTAPWTADLLRTLHIGLDDRVAERTALLTDQLRSPDHQQRIDALRMSSGLIRAWRGSYEELVRLVGEQLATPEPRLAEAAAHVLEELFGLAAPAADALAARVAADPGAWVQDWPSGPPGLGSAVKALARLGDARAVPALAAALERPEVPHDVGFAIGCLGTAAAPLTALLRRRLGEVRLHEGTYDRASPLLTGLTALRADEAMPEVLRVLRGAPEYRGEWLRTAALRALGSFGPAAHSAVPELRVLLRRPGSTSATEIAEALWAVDGDADAVLPVLIEGLQAERAHERRSAVNALGRLGTRAAVTAPRLRALLGHEELWLRVDAAIALWDVSGRAEESVPVLLAAWEKNRHVRVRVAECLARTGVAGAGSDVAHVLRAELASVRRHNAMDGGYGSHDTYEDEKLLALCRQALLGNAGKGPTT
;
A
#
# COMPACT_ATOMS: atom_id res chain seq x y z
N MET A 1 43.17 7.37 6.31
CA MET A 1 41.79 6.87 6.21
C MET A 1 41.49 6.06 7.46
N PHE A 2 40.38 6.37 8.13
CA PHE A 2 39.92 5.78 9.39
C PHE A 2 40.80 6.06 10.62
N ALA A 3 41.40 7.25 10.70
CA ALA A 3 42.17 7.61 11.89
C ALA A 3 41.23 7.72 13.11
N GLY A 4 41.55 7.01 14.19
CA GLY A 4 40.73 7.00 15.41
C GLY A 4 39.50 6.10 15.37
N ILE A 5 39.30 5.29 14.31
CA ILE A 5 38.14 4.37 14.24
C ILE A 5 38.12 3.37 15.39
N ASP A 6 39.29 2.88 15.82
CA ASP A 6 39.42 1.93 16.93
C ASP A 6 39.42 2.62 18.31
N GLU A 7 39.38 3.96 18.35
CA GLU A 7 39.28 4.75 19.59
C GLU A 7 37.82 5.03 19.98
N VAL A 8 36.88 4.83 19.06
CA VAL A 8 35.45 4.92 19.30
C VAL A 8 34.98 3.65 20.02
N ASP A 9 34.25 3.79 21.13
CA ASP A 9 33.71 2.68 21.90
C ASP A 9 32.42 2.11 21.26
N TRP A 10 32.58 1.43 20.12
CA TRP A 10 31.46 0.86 19.35
C TRP A 10 30.61 -0.13 20.14
N ALA A 11 31.24 -0.89 21.04
CA ALA A 11 30.58 -1.87 21.91
C ALA A 11 29.58 -1.24 22.89
N SER A 12 29.77 0.04 23.21
CA SER A 12 28.86 0.80 24.09
C SER A 12 27.62 1.34 23.37
N MET A 13 27.59 1.28 22.04
CA MET A 13 26.50 1.79 21.20
C MET A 13 25.70 0.64 20.59
N GLU A 14 24.45 0.93 20.22
CA GLU A 14 23.58 -0.01 19.52
C GLU A 14 23.16 0.56 18.16
N HIS A 15 22.85 -0.36 17.25
CA HIS A 15 22.16 -0.14 15.97
C HIS A 15 20.86 -0.98 15.97
N ALA A 16 20.09 -1.00 14.89
CA ALA A 16 18.75 -1.63 14.84
C ALA A 16 18.67 -3.10 15.31
N TYR A 17 19.77 -3.87 15.22
CA TYR A 17 19.80 -5.30 15.58
C TYR A 17 20.68 -5.64 16.79
N GLY A 18 21.08 -4.65 17.60
CA GLY A 18 21.90 -4.87 18.80
C GLY A 18 23.23 -4.09 18.80
N PRO A 19 24.29 -4.61 19.47
CA PRO A 19 25.56 -3.90 19.63
C PRO A 19 26.24 -3.54 18.31
N ALA A 20 26.85 -2.36 18.24
CA ALA A 20 27.45 -1.80 17.03
C ALA A 20 28.91 -2.23 16.79
N ASP A 21 29.37 -3.34 17.36
CA ASP A 21 30.76 -3.84 17.29
C ASP A 21 31.24 -4.16 15.86
N ASP A 22 30.30 -4.40 14.95
CA ASP A 22 30.53 -4.75 13.55
C ASP A 22 30.62 -3.54 12.61
N VAL A 23 30.20 -2.34 13.06
CA VAL A 23 30.21 -1.09 12.29
C VAL A 23 31.59 -0.74 11.73
N PRO A 24 32.72 -0.90 12.46
CA PRO A 24 34.05 -0.68 11.89
C PRO A 24 34.38 -1.59 10.71
N THR A 25 33.80 -2.79 10.65
CA THR A 25 33.96 -3.71 9.52
C THR A 25 33.17 -3.19 8.31
N MET A 26 31.94 -2.71 8.52
CA MET A 26 31.13 -2.10 7.47
C MET A 26 31.82 -0.86 6.88
N LEU A 27 32.30 0.07 7.72
CA LEU A 27 33.02 1.27 7.27
C LEU A 27 34.25 0.92 6.43
N ARG A 28 35.07 -0.05 6.86
CA ARG A 28 36.22 -0.53 6.08
C ARG A 28 35.79 -1.24 4.79
N GLY A 29 34.68 -1.97 4.82
CA GLY A 29 34.10 -2.65 3.67
C GLY A 29 33.68 -1.68 2.55
N LEU A 30 33.20 -0.48 2.89
CA LEU A 30 32.92 0.58 1.90
C LEU A 30 34.17 1.02 1.12
N ALA A 31 35.36 0.87 1.70
CA ALA A 31 36.64 1.17 1.06
C ALA A 31 37.25 -0.03 0.31
N SER A 32 36.56 -1.18 0.27
CA SER A 32 37.11 -2.39 -0.34
C SER A 32 37.29 -2.26 -1.85
N ALA A 33 38.34 -2.89 -2.37
CA ALA A 33 38.52 -3.06 -3.80
C ALA A 33 37.49 -4.02 -4.41
N ASP A 34 36.91 -4.93 -3.60
CA ASP A 34 35.89 -5.87 -4.03
C ASP A 34 34.50 -5.21 -4.06
N PRO A 35 33.83 -5.11 -5.24
CA PRO A 35 32.48 -4.56 -5.35
C PRO A 35 31.45 -5.28 -4.47
N ALA A 36 31.59 -6.60 -4.27
CA ALA A 36 30.64 -7.36 -3.46
C ALA A 36 30.75 -7.01 -1.97
N GLU A 37 31.99 -6.79 -1.48
CA GLU A 37 32.21 -6.32 -0.11
C GLU A 37 31.69 -4.89 0.10
N ARG A 38 31.87 -4.00 -0.89
CA ARG A 38 31.32 -2.64 -0.84
C ARG A 38 29.79 -2.65 -0.81
N GLU A 39 29.17 -3.49 -1.63
CA GLU A 39 27.71 -3.61 -1.67
C GLU A 39 27.16 -4.18 -0.36
N ALA A 40 27.76 -5.25 0.17
CA ALA A 40 27.36 -5.81 1.47
C ALA A 40 27.57 -4.82 2.62
N ALA A 41 28.65 -4.03 2.59
CA ALA A 41 28.88 -2.97 3.56
C ALA A 41 27.82 -1.87 3.47
N LEU A 42 27.48 -1.41 2.26
CA LEU A 42 26.45 -0.39 2.05
C LEU A 42 25.05 -0.89 2.47
N ASP A 43 24.74 -2.15 2.15
CA ASP A 43 23.51 -2.82 2.59
C ASP A 43 23.45 -2.92 4.13
N GLY A 44 24.56 -3.26 4.79
CA GLY A 44 24.67 -3.23 6.25
C GLY A 44 24.48 -1.83 6.83
N MET A 45 25.02 -0.79 6.18
CA MET A 45 24.83 0.60 6.62
C MET A 45 23.36 1.02 6.57
N TYR A 46 22.63 0.73 5.50
CA TYR A 46 21.19 1.01 5.42
C TYR A 46 20.33 0.05 6.24
N GLY A 47 20.77 -1.20 6.39
CA GLY A 47 20.02 -2.25 7.06
C GLY A 47 20.11 -2.18 8.58
N ALA A 48 21.25 -1.77 9.13
CA ALA A 48 21.49 -1.76 10.58
C ALA A 48 21.79 -0.36 11.11
N VAL A 49 22.74 0.36 10.48
CA VAL A 49 23.27 1.64 10.99
C VAL A 49 22.34 2.83 10.71
N HIS A 50 21.53 2.78 9.66
CA HIS A 50 20.54 3.80 9.31
C HIS A 50 19.22 3.15 8.89
N HIS A 51 18.79 2.17 9.69
CA HIS A 51 17.63 1.34 9.43
C HIS A 51 16.36 2.17 9.34
N GLN A 52 15.64 2.06 8.21
CA GLN A 52 14.39 2.79 7.94
C GLN A 52 14.51 4.32 8.10
N GLY A 53 15.72 4.87 7.98
CA GLY A 53 15.99 6.29 8.16
C GLY A 53 16.30 6.70 9.59
N ASP A 54 16.31 5.79 10.57
CA ASP A 54 16.64 6.07 11.97
C ASP A 54 18.10 6.52 12.14
N VAL A 55 18.34 7.42 13.09
CA VAL A 55 19.68 7.86 13.47
C VAL A 55 19.98 7.42 14.91
N TYR A 56 20.88 6.46 15.03
CA TYR A 56 21.42 5.93 16.27
C TYR A 56 22.72 6.67 16.67
N ALA A 57 23.19 6.45 17.90
CA ALA A 57 24.50 6.95 18.34
C ALA A 57 25.65 6.45 17.44
N CYS A 58 25.58 5.19 16.99
CA CYS A 58 26.57 4.64 16.06
C CYS A 58 26.48 5.30 14.67
N THR A 59 25.30 5.71 14.20
CA THR A 59 25.11 6.47 12.95
C THR A 59 25.87 7.80 13.02
N LEU A 60 25.71 8.52 14.14
CA LEU A 60 26.43 9.78 14.38
C LEU A 60 27.94 9.58 14.36
N ALA A 61 28.43 8.52 15.01
CA ALA A 61 29.84 8.19 15.06
C ALA A 61 30.42 7.84 13.67
N CYS A 62 29.61 7.36 12.73
CA CYS A 62 30.05 7.06 11.36
C CYS A 62 30.33 8.31 10.52
N ILE A 63 29.66 9.44 10.79
CA ILE A 63 29.66 10.62 9.90
C ILE A 63 31.08 11.10 9.52
N PRO A 64 32.04 11.29 10.45
CA PRO A 64 33.38 11.74 10.10
C PRO A 64 34.09 10.77 9.15
N PHE A 65 33.95 9.46 9.35
CA PHE A 65 34.57 8.43 8.54
C PHE A 65 33.95 8.34 7.14
N LEU A 66 32.64 8.53 7.03
CA LEU A 66 31.96 8.63 5.73
C LEU A 66 32.45 9.84 4.93
N PHE A 67 32.70 10.98 5.59
CA PHE A 67 33.33 12.13 4.92
C PHE A 67 34.78 11.86 4.49
N GLU A 68 35.57 11.16 5.30
CA GLU A 68 36.93 10.74 4.90
C GLU A 68 36.91 9.89 3.61
N LEU A 69 35.93 9.00 3.46
CA LEU A 69 35.77 8.18 2.26
C LEU A 69 35.37 9.01 1.03
N VAL A 70 34.47 9.97 1.20
CA VAL A 70 33.99 10.80 0.10
C VAL A 70 35.09 11.71 -0.47
N VAL A 71 36.00 12.21 0.36
CA VAL A 71 37.06 13.14 -0.09
C VAL A 71 38.24 12.44 -0.74
N ASP A 72 38.39 11.12 -0.58
CA ASP A 72 39.49 10.37 -1.16
C ASP A 72 39.17 9.93 -2.61
N PRO A 73 39.85 10.45 -3.63
CA PRO A 73 39.58 10.10 -5.03
C PRO A 73 39.91 8.64 -5.38
N GLY A 74 40.63 7.91 -4.51
CA GLY A 74 40.91 6.48 -4.68
C GLY A 74 39.73 5.56 -4.31
N ILE A 75 38.69 6.09 -3.65
CA ILE A 75 37.49 5.33 -3.28
C ILE A 75 36.53 5.21 -4.46
N GLN A 76 36.05 3.98 -4.68
CA GLN A 76 35.02 3.67 -5.67
C GLN A 76 33.62 3.88 -5.07
N ASP A 77 32.61 4.04 -5.94
CA ASP A 77 31.19 4.18 -5.53
C ASP A 77 30.90 5.33 -4.56
N ARG A 78 31.71 6.41 -4.62
CA ARG A 78 31.58 7.58 -3.73
C ARG A 78 30.19 8.22 -3.78
N GLY A 79 29.51 8.16 -4.92
CA GLY A 79 28.11 8.60 -5.05
C GLY A 79 27.16 7.92 -4.05
N SER A 80 27.31 6.60 -3.84
CA SER A 80 26.47 5.86 -2.88
C SER A 80 26.71 6.31 -1.43
N ILE A 81 27.95 6.70 -1.10
CA ILE A 81 28.30 7.23 0.23
C ILE A 81 27.74 8.65 0.41
N VAL A 82 27.75 9.46 -0.65
CA VAL A 82 27.12 10.79 -0.66
C VAL A 82 25.60 10.68 -0.46
N GLU A 83 24.95 9.69 -1.06
CA GLU A 83 23.53 9.40 -0.85
C GLU A 83 23.24 8.99 0.59
N LEU A 84 24.05 8.10 1.17
CA LEU A 84 23.93 7.71 2.58
C LEU A 84 24.08 8.92 3.51
N LEU A 85 25.09 9.76 3.30
CA LEU A 85 25.25 11.01 4.06
C LEU A 85 24.07 11.97 3.87
N THR A 86 23.50 12.02 2.66
CA THR A 86 22.32 12.84 2.36
C THR A 86 21.09 12.33 3.08
N SER A 87 20.91 11.01 3.19
CA SER A 87 19.86 10.37 3.97
C SER A 87 20.02 10.65 5.47
N ILE A 88 21.24 10.45 6.02
CA ILE A 88 21.54 10.68 7.44
C ILE A 88 21.34 12.15 7.84
N GLY A 89 21.75 13.08 6.98
CA GLY A 89 21.70 14.52 7.28
C GLY A 89 20.43 15.23 6.81
N GLY A 90 19.64 14.58 5.96
CA GLY A 90 18.44 15.11 5.34
C GLY A 90 17.24 14.89 6.24
N ILE A 91 16.60 15.97 6.68
CA ILE A 91 15.31 15.87 7.36
C ILE A 91 14.25 15.71 6.26
N ASP A 92 13.68 14.52 6.11
CA ASP A 92 12.40 14.35 5.40
C ASP A 92 11.30 14.86 6.34
N LEU A 93 11.01 16.16 6.24
CA LEU A 93 9.88 16.83 6.92
C LEU A 93 8.56 16.53 6.19
N ASP A 94 8.24 15.25 5.96
CA ASP A 94 6.97 14.87 5.33
C ASP A 94 5.99 14.20 6.32
N GLY A 95 6.33 14.12 7.61
CA GLY A 95 5.42 13.66 8.66
C GLY A 95 4.88 14.81 9.51
N ASP A 96 3.67 15.27 9.23
CA ASP A 96 2.83 15.99 10.21
C ASP A 96 2.28 15.00 11.25
N ASP A 97 3.17 14.29 11.96
CA ASP A 97 2.80 13.47 13.11
C ASP A 97 2.87 14.35 14.37
N GLU A 98 1.86 15.21 14.53
CA GLU A 98 1.56 15.86 15.82
C GLU A 98 0.86 14.84 16.75
N ASP A 99 1.59 13.85 17.25
CA ASP A 99 1.16 13.04 18.39
C ASP A 99 2.14 13.20 19.57
N GLU A 100 1.68 12.87 20.78
CA GLU A 100 2.44 13.05 22.04
C GLU A 100 3.75 12.27 22.01
N ILE A 101 4.86 13.00 21.81
CA ILE A 101 6.23 12.47 21.72
C ILE A 101 6.61 11.75 23.02
N ASP A 102 6.96 10.46 22.93
CA ASP A 102 7.49 9.68 24.06
C ASP A 102 9.00 9.96 24.32
N GLU A 103 9.56 9.44 25.42
CA GLU A 103 10.98 9.70 25.77
C GLU A 103 11.97 9.13 24.74
N ASP A 104 11.63 8.02 24.07
CA ASP A 104 12.47 7.38 23.05
C ASP A 104 12.46 8.19 21.74
N GLU A 105 11.31 8.79 21.41
CA GLU A 105 11.11 9.67 20.26
C GLU A 105 11.82 11.04 20.45
N ILE A 106 11.99 11.50 21.70
CA ILE A 106 12.83 12.68 22.03
C ILE A 106 14.32 12.40 21.76
N GLU A 107 14.83 11.23 22.16
CA GLU A 107 16.24 10.86 21.92
C GLU A 107 16.53 10.69 20.43
N GLY A 108 15.61 10.03 19.70
CA GLY A 108 15.64 9.96 18.24
C GLY A 108 15.72 11.36 17.61
N ALA A 109 14.81 12.27 17.98
CA ALA A 109 14.80 13.64 17.46
C ALA A 109 16.10 14.42 17.75
N ALA A 110 16.73 14.21 18.91
CA ALA A 110 18.01 14.80 19.25
C ALA A 110 19.15 14.25 18.37
N ASN A 111 19.19 12.92 18.17
CA ASN A 111 20.16 12.28 17.28
C ASN A 111 20.02 12.78 15.84
N TYR A 112 18.79 12.87 15.33
CA TYR A 112 18.52 13.47 14.01
C TYR A 112 19.06 14.90 13.89
N ALA A 113 18.78 15.76 14.88
CA ALA A 113 19.26 17.14 14.86
C ALA A 113 20.80 17.23 14.90
N MET A 114 21.45 16.34 15.67
CA MET A 114 22.90 16.22 15.72
C MET A 114 23.48 15.74 14.38
N ALA A 115 22.88 14.71 13.77
CA ALA A 115 23.28 14.17 12.48
C ALA A 115 23.16 15.24 11.38
N ALA A 116 22.00 15.87 11.28
CA ALA A 116 21.77 16.98 10.36
C ALA A 116 22.80 18.10 10.56
N THR A 117 23.13 18.45 11.80
CA THR A 117 24.13 19.48 12.11
C THR A 117 25.54 19.05 11.68
N ALA A 118 25.94 17.82 12.00
CA ALA A 118 27.26 17.27 11.67
C ALA A 118 27.46 17.13 10.16
N VAL A 119 26.49 16.54 9.46
CA VAL A 119 26.51 16.42 8.00
C VAL A 119 26.50 17.80 7.33
N THR A 120 25.66 18.72 7.80
CA THR A 120 25.62 20.09 7.27
C THR A 120 26.96 20.82 7.45
N ALA A 121 27.68 20.59 8.56
CA ALA A 121 28.99 21.18 8.80
C ALA A 121 30.05 20.65 7.81
N GLY A 122 29.97 19.37 7.43
CA GLY A 122 30.84 18.74 6.43
C GLY A 122 30.42 18.96 4.97
N ALA A 123 29.19 19.40 4.71
CA ALA A 123 28.59 19.48 3.36
C ALA A 123 29.34 20.39 2.35
N GLY A 124 30.32 21.17 2.82
CA GLY A 124 31.21 21.95 1.94
C GLY A 124 31.98 21.09 0.93
N VAL A 125 32.30 19.83 1.28
CA VAL A 125 33.06 18.93 0.38
C VAL A 125 32.32 18.61 -0.92
N PHE A 126 30.98 18.62 -0.90
CA PHE A 126 30.17 18.30 -2.07
C PHE A 126 30.29 19.34 -3.18
N PHE A 127 30.80 20.56 -2.88
CA PHE A 127 31.11 21.56 -3.92
C PHE A 127 32.18 21.07 -4.89
N GLU A 128 33.21 20.38 -4.39
CA GLU A 128 34.31 19.87 -5.21
C GLU A 128 33.83 18.68 -6.06
N LEU A 129 32.92 17.86 -5.52
CA LEU A 129 32.37 16.69 -6.22
C LEU A 129 31.52 17.04 -7.46
N MET A 130 31.05 18.28 -7.57
CA MET A 130 30.27 18.76 -8.72
C MET A 130 31.05 18.70 -10.05
N ALA A 131 32.37 18.64 -9.99
CA ALA A 131 33.27 18.55 -11.13
C ALA A 131 34.22 17.34 -11.04
N ASP A 132 33.91 16.35 -10.19
CA ASP A 132 34.72 15.14 -10.01
C ASP A 132 34.86 14.34 -11.31
N GLU A 133 35.89 13.51 -11.44
CA GLU A 133 36.03 12.59 -12.56
C GLU A 133 35.02 11.44 -12.48
N ASP A 134 34.66 11.00 -11.27
CA ASP A 134 33.65 9.98 -11.01
C ASP A 134 32.23 10.50 -11.35
N PRO A 135 31.55 9.93 -12.37
CA PRO A 135 30.17 10.30 -12.69
C PRO A 135 29.19 10.05 -11.56
N GLY A 136 29.41 9.02 -10.71
CA GLY A 136 28.55 8.72 -9.56
C GLY A 136 28.61 9.84 -8.51
N ALA A 137 29.81 10.29 -8.16
CA ALA A 137 29.98 11.47 -7.30
C ALA A 137 29.33 12.73 -7.88
N ARG A 138 29.48 12.99 -9.19
CA ARG A 138 28.83 14.13 -9.87
C ARG A 138 27.30 14.02 -9.86
N LEU A 139 26.74 12.81 -9.88
CA LEU A 139 25.30 12.55 -9.88
C LEU A 139 24.66 12.84 -8.52
N SER A 140 25.29 12.40 -7.43
CA SER A 140 24.71 12.50 -6.08
C SER A 140 24.98 13.86 -5.40
N ALA A 141 26.09 14.54 -5.73
CA ALA A 141 26.47 15.82 -5.12
C ALA A 141 25.45 16.98 -5.25
N PRO A 142 24.74 17.17 -6.38
CA PRO A 142 23.75 18.24 -6.53
C PRO A 142 22.64 18.19 -5.48
N LEU A 143 22.06 17.00 -5.26
CA LEU A 143 20.97 16.83 -4.30
C LEU A 143 21.49 16.99 -2.87
N ALA A 144 22.66 16.43 -2.56
CA ALA A 144 23.33 16.61 -1.27
C ALA A 144 23.52 18.11 -0.93
N LEU A 145 24.01 18.91 -1.88
CA LEU A 145 24.17 20.35 -1.71
C LEU A 145 22.82 21.07 -1.51
N ALA A 146 21.81 20.71 -2.29
CA ALA A 146 20.48 21.33 -2.20
C ALA A 146 19.76 21.01 -0.88
N THR A 147 19.97 19.81 -0.34
CA THR A 147 19.35 19.34 0.90
C THR A 147 20.09 19.85 2.13
N LEU A 148 21.44 19.80 2.13
CA LEU A 148 22.23 19.94 3.35
C LEU A 148 22.91 21.30 3.51
N HIS A 149 23.26 21.99 2.42
CA HIS A 149 24.16 23.13 2.51
C HIS A 149 23.46 24.44 2.95
N ARG A 150 24.12 25.25 3.80
CA ARG A 150 23.55 26.48 4.41
C ARG A 150 23.47 27.70 3.48
N HIS A 151 24.11 27.67 2.31
CA HIS A 151 24.19 28.81 1.39
C HIS A 151 23.46 28.54 0.05
N PRO A 152 22.12 28.64 0.02
CA PRO A 152 21.33 28.20 -1.14
C PRO A 152 21.51 29.07 -2.38
N VAL A 153 21.85 30.35 -2.23
CA VAL A 153 22.18 31.24 -3.36
C VAL A 153 23.43 30.75 -4.10
N ARG A 154 24.45 30.34 -3.35
CA ARG A 154 25.71 29.81 -3.89
C ARG A 154 25.48 28.46 -4.56
N VAL A 155 24.68 27.58 -3.94
CA VAL A 155 24.28 26.29 -4.53
C VAL A 155 23.57 26.53 -5.87
N LEU A 156 22.52 27.37 -5.89
CA LEU A 156 21.78 27.66 -7.13
C LEU A 156 22.65 28.26 -8.23
N ALA A 157 23.60 29.14 -7.89
CA ALA A 157 24.55 29.70 -8.85
C ALA A 157 25.44 28.61 -9.47
N LEU A 158 25.95 27.69 -8.66
CA LEU A 158 26.77 26.56 -9.14
C LEU A 158 25.97 25.59 -10.02
N LEU A 159 24.74 25.24 -9.63
CA LEU A 159 23.88 24.38 -10.45
C LEU A 159 23.69 24.96 -11.86
N ARG A 160 23.49 26.28 -11.96
CA ARG A 160 23.33 27.02 -13.23
C ARG A 160 24.61 27.03 -14.07
N GLU A 161 25.77 27.20 -13.42
CA GLU A 161 27.07 27.21 -14.07
C GLU A 161 27.45 25.83 -14.60
N ARG A 162 27.13 24.76 -13.85
CA ARG A 162 27.50 23.39 -14.20
C ARG A 162 26.65 22.80 -15.32
N LEU A 163 25.35 23.10 -15.37
CA LEU A 163 24.41 22.51 -16.32
C LEU A 163 24.83 22.56 -17.82
N PRO A 164 25.35 23.68 -18.38
CA PRO A 164 25.72 23.74 -19.79
C PRO A 164 27.00 22.98 -20.16
N VAL A 165 27.86 22.67 -19.19
CA VAL A 165 29.16 22.02 -19.41
C VAL A 165 29.17 20.54 -18.98
N GLU A 166 28.11 20.07 -18.33
CA GLU A 166 27.99 18.67 -17.91
C GLU A 166 27.68 17.75 -19.10
N PRO A 167 28.53 16.74 -19.38
CA PRO A 167 28.31 15.81 -20.49
C PRO A 167 27.26 14.74 -20.22
N ALA A 168 27.10 14.28 -18.97
CA ALA A 168 26.18 13.20 -18.62
C ALA A 168 24.73 13.70 -18.50
N GLU A 169 23.78 13.02 -19.13
CA GLU A 169 22.39 13.46 -19.12
C GLU A 169 21.77 13.35 -17.73
N GLU A 170 21.99 12.23 -17.04
CA GLU A 170 21.49 11.94 -15.70
C GLU A 170 21.94 12.99 -14.69
N VAL A 171 23.22 13.40 -14.76
CA VAL A 171 23.75 14.48 -13.90
C VAL A 171 23.05 15.81 -14.21
N ARG A 172 22.76 16.11 -15.48
CA ARG A 172 21.98 17.32 -15.84
C ARG A 172 20.56 17.28 -15.27
N LEU A 173 19.94 16.11 -15.19
CA LEU A 173 18.62 15.95 -14.56
C LEU A 173 18.72 16.14 -13.05
N ALA A 174 19.75 15.57 -12.39
CA ALA A 174 20.00 15.76 -10.97
C ALA A 174 20.26 17.24 -10.60
N LEU A 175 20.95 18.00 -11.47
CA LEU A 175 21.13 19.45 -11.30
C LEU A 175 19.79 20.20 -11.31
N VAL A 176 18.87 19.79 -12.17
CA VAL A 176 17.52 20.39 -12.27
C VAL A 176 16.67 19.99 -11.06
N GLU A 177 16.74 18.74 -10.62
CA GLU A 177 16.08 18.29 -9.39
C GLU A 177 16.57 19.04 -8.15
N ALA A 178 17.89 19.18 -8.00
CA ALA A 178 18.51 19.94 -6.92
C ALA A 178 17.99 21.39 -6.90
N ALA A 179 17.78 22.01 -8.05
CA ALA A 179 17.20 23.35 -8.14
C ALA A 179 15.76 23.39 -7.59
N GLY A 180 14.93 22.39 -7.96
CA GLY A 180 13.58 22.25 -7.42
C GLY A 180 13.57 22.03 -5.90
N ARG A 181 14.51 21.22 -5.37
CA ARG A 181 14.71 21.04 -3.91
C ARG A 181 15.10 22.36 -3.22
N VAL A 182 15.99 23.16 -3.81
CA VAL A 182 16.33 24.51 -3.31
C VAL A 182 15.10 25.41 -3.25
N ALA A 183 14.23 25.39 -4.26
CA ALA A 183 13.01 26.19 -4.28
C ALA A 183 12.02 25.80 -3.16
N LEU A 184 11.84 24.50 -2.93
CA LEU A 184 10.96 23.99 -1.86
C LEU A 184 11.48 24.37 -0.46
N ARG A 185 12.78 24.17 -0.22
CA ARG A 185 13.41 24.46 1.07
C ARG A 185 13.58 25.96 1.35
N HIS A 186 13.77 26.75 0.29
CA HIS A 186 14.08 28.18 0.41
C HIS A 186 13.14 29.03 -0.46
N ARG A 187 11.93 29.29 0.05
CA ARG A 187 10.87 30.01 -0.68
C ARG A 187 11.29 31.36 -1.26
N ALA A 188 12.26 32.06 -0.66
CA ALA A 188 12.82 33.31 -1.20
C ALA A 188 13.48 33.16 -2.59
N LEU A 189 13.92 31.95 -2.95
CA LEU A 189 14.53 31.62 -4.23
C LEU A 189 13.55 30.98 -5.22
N ALA A 190 12.33 30.65 -4.80
CA ALA A 190 11.36 29.93 -5.62
C ALA A 190 11.09 30.64 -6.96
N GLY A 191 10.89 31.96 -6.96
CA GLY A 191 10.69 32.72 -8.20
C GLY A 191 11.89 32.66 -9.15
N GLN A 192 13.11 32.78 -8.62
CA GLN A 192 14.32 32.69 -9.44
C GLN A 192 14.51 31.29 -10.04
N VAL A 193 14.21 30.25 -9.26
CA VAL A 193 14.26 28.86 -9.75
C VAL A 193 13.19 28.66 -10.81
N ALA A 194 11.95 29.09 -10.57
CA ALA A 194 10.85 29.00 -11.54
C ALA A 194 11.22 29.66 -12.87
N ASP A 195 11.73 30.89 -12.86
CA ASP A 195 12.18 31.58 -14.08
C ASP A 195 13.26 30.81 -14.85
N TRP A 196 14.14 30.13 -14.13
CA TRP A 196 15.18 29.30 -14.75
C TRP A 196 14.60 28.01 -15.34
N LEU A 197 13.77 27.30 -14.59
CA LEU A 197 13.12 26.08 -15.06
C LEU A 197 12.18 26.35 -16.25
N THR A 198 11.43 27.46 -16.25
CA THR A 198 10.59 27.88 -17.38
C THR A 198 11.42 28.09 -18.65
N ARG A 199 12.63 28.66 -18.54
CA ARG A 199 13.55 28.77 -19.68
C ARG A 199 14.02 27.40 -20.15
N LEU A 200 14.40 26.50 -19.23
CA LEU A 200 14.84 25.15 -19.56
C LEU A 200 13.74 24.30 -20.21
N ALA A 201 12.46 24.54 -19.87
CA ALA A 201 11.32 23.87 -20.50
C ALA A 201 11.08 24.29 -21.97
N GLY A 202 11.68 25.39 -22.41
CA GLY A 202 11.54 25.94 -23.77
C GLY A 202 12.10 25.04 -24.87
N GLU A 203 11.68 25.27 -26.12
CA GLU A 203 11.98 24.41 -27.29
C GLU A 203 13.46 24.29 -27.67
N GLY A 204 14.33 25.17 -27.16
CA GLY A 204 15.76 25.17 -27.46
C GLY A 204 16.61 24.13 -26.70
N PHE A 205 16.01 23.38 -25.77
CA PHE A 205 16.72 22.41 -24.93
C PHE A 205 16.38 20.95 -25.30
N PRO A 206 17.26 19.97 -24.96
CA PRO A 206 16.99 18.56 -25.18
C PRO A 206 15.71 18.09 -24.47
N PRO A 207 15.00 17.09 -25.02
CA PRO A 207 13.68 16.70 -24.52
C PRO A 207 13.69 16.21 -23.06
N GLY A 208 14.75 15.51 -22.62
CA GLY A 208 14.89 15.05 -21.24
C GLY A 208 15.00 16.19 -20.24
N LEU A 209 15.85 17.16 -20.54
CA LEU A 209 16.03 18.35 -19.72
C LEU A 209 14.74 19.19 -19.64
N ARG A 210 14.00 19.29 -20.75
CA ARG A 210 12.70 19.97 -20.78
C ARG A 210 11.67 19.25 -19.90
N LEU A 211 11.62 17.92 -19.97
CA LEU A 211 10.72 17.12 -19.13
C LEU A 211 11.07 17.26 -17.64
N ALA A 212 12.36 17.23 -17.29
CA ALA A 212 12.81 17.43 -15.91
C ALA A 212 12.46 18.82 -15.39
N ALA A 213 12.63 19.85 -16.22
CA ALA A 213 12.25 21.21 -15.85
C ALA A 213 10.73 21.34 -15.61
N LEU A 214 9.90 20.71 -16.44
CA LEU A 214 8.44 20.67 -16.24
C LEU A 214 8.06 19.90 -14.98
N ALA A 215 8.69 18.76 -14.71
CA ALA A 215 8.47 17.98 -13.50
C ALA A 215 8.80 18.79 -12.24
N GLN A 216 9.93 19.50 -12.23
CA GLN A 216 10.31 20.35 -11.10
C GLN A 216 9.47 21.62 -11.00
N LEU A 217 9.02 22.21 -12.11
CA LEU A 217 8.04 23.30 -12.08
C LEU A 217 6.74 22.85 -11.42
N ALA A 218 6.22 21.68 -11.80
CA ALA A 218 5.04 21.13 -11.15
C ALA A 218 5.25 20.97 -9.65
N ARG A 219 6.41 20.46 -9.24
CA ARG A 219 6.72 20.23 -7.81
C ARG A 219 6.87 21.53 -7.00
N CYS A 220 7.57 22.54 -7.51
CA CYS A 220 7.98 23.71 -6.70
C CYS A 220 7.33 25.05 -7.08
N ALA A 221 6.72 25.15 -8.26
CA ALA A 221 6.10 26.37 -8.77
C ALA A 221 4.97 26.03 -9.77
N PRO A 222 3.89 25.33 -9.33
CA PRO A 222 2.86 24.81 -10.23
C PRO A 222 2.17 25.90 -11.06
N ASP A 223 2.04 27.11 -10.53
CA ASP A 223 1.48 28.28 -11.23
C ASP A 223 2.32 28.73 -12.45
N ALA A 224 3.60 28.35 -12.50
CA ALA A 224 4.51 28.67 -13.60
C ALA A 224 4.50 27.60 -14.71
N LEU A 225 3.71 26.54 -14.58
CA LEU A 225 3.54 25.54 -15.63
C LEU A 225 2.85 26.15 -16.87
N PRO A 226 3.21 25.71 -18.09
CA PRO A 226 2.49 26.10 -19.30
C PRO A 226 1.01 25.67 -19.24
N GLY A 227 0.11 26.53 -19.73
CA GLY A 227 -1.32 26.20 -19.80
C GLY A 227 -1.65 25.02 -20.72
N ASP A 228 -0.72 24.62 -21.59
CA ASP A 228 -0.83 23.46 -22.49
C ASP A 228 0.15 22.32 -22.10
N VAL A 229 0.48 22.19 -20.82
CA VAL A 229 1.44 21.19 -20.29
C VAL A 229 1.20 19.77 -20.84
N VAL A 230 -0.06 19.33 -20.95
CA VAL A 230 -0.40 18.01 -21.52
C VAL A 230 0.12 17.86 -22.95
N ARG A 231 -0.09 18.86 -23.81
CA ARG A 231 0.38 18.85 -25.21
C ARG A 231 1.90 18.87 -25.29
N VAL A 232 2.55 19.63 -24.41
CA VAL A 232 4.01 19.74 -24.37
C VAL A 232 4.64 18.41 -23.94
N VAL A 233 4.20 17.85 -22.81
CA VAL A 233 4.76 16.62 -22.24
C VAL A 233 4.52 15.43 -23.18
N THR A 234 3.31 15.27 -23.72
CA THR A 234 3.05 14.22 -24.72
C THR A 234 3.96 14.38 -25.94
N GLY A 235 4.15 15.62 -26.44
CA GLY A 235 5.12 15.92 -27.48
C GLY A 235 6.56 15.49 -27.15
N LEU A 236 7.02 15.72 -25.92
CA LEU A 236 8.35 15.31 -25.45
C LEU A 236 8.50 13.79 -25.39
N LEU A 237 7.49 13.07 -24.89
CA LEU A 237 7.49 11.59 -24.87
C LEU A 237 7.58 11.00 -26.28
N ARG A 238 6.96 11.66 -27.27
CA ARG A 238 7.07 11.27 -28.69
C ARG A 238 8.48 11.51 -29.26
N GLN A 239 9.19 12.54 -28.78
CA GLN A 239 10.56 12.81 -29.19
C GLN A 239 11.54 11.82 -28.56
N LEU A 240 11.40 11.54 -27.26
CA LEU A 240 12.30 10.64 -26.51
C LEU A 240 12.32 9.21 -27.07
N ARG A 241 11.18 8.69 -27.53
CA ARG A 241 11.11 7.38 -28.21
C ARG A 241 11.73 7.35 -29.61
N SER A 242 11.94 8.50 -30.25
CA SER A 242 12.45 8.60 -31.62
C SER A 242 13.98 8.72 -31.70
N VAL A 243 14.65 8.84 -30.54
CA VAL A 243 16.11 8.87 -30.44
C VAL A 243 16.64 7.43 -30.60
N PRO A 244 17.55 7.15 -31.55
CA PRO A 244 18.06 5.80 -31.76
C PRO A 244 18.80 5.27 -30.52
N VAL A 245 18.52 4.02 -30.12
CA VAL A 245 19.34 3.30 -29.14
C VAL A 245 20.76 3.20 -29.69
N ARG A 246 21.73 3.86 -29.07
CA ARG A 246 23.15 3.55 -29.32
C ARG A 246 23.38 2.16 -28.73
N ARG A 247 23.52 1.15 -29.60
CA ARG A 247 23.98 -0.18 -29.17
C ARG A 247 25.35 0.00 -28.50
N ALA A 248 25.42 -0.19 -27.20
CA ALA A 248 26.68 -0.46 -26.53
C ALA A 248 27.28 -1.72 -27.17
N GLU A 249 28.57 -1.67 -27.49
CA GLU A 249 29.30 -2.78 -28.09
C GLU A 249 29.19 -4.00 -27.16
N ALA A 250 28.60 -5.08 -27.66
CA ALA A 250 28.41 -6.31 -26.92
C ALA A 250 29.77 -6.88 -26.49
N ALA A 251 29.94 -7.10 -25.19
CA ALA A 251 30.96 -8.00 -24.66
C ALA A 251 30.69 -9.43 -25.18
N PRO A 252 31.72 -10.27 -25.38
CA PRO A 252 31.56 -11.55 -26.05
C PRO A 252 30.73 -12.52 -25.22
N GLU A 253 29.75 -13.14 -25.87
CA GLU A 253 28.91 -14.22 -25.33
C GLU A 253 29.78 -15.34 -24.74
N VAL A 254 29.60 -15.62 -23.45
CA VAL A 254 30.05 -16.88 -22.84
C VAL A 254 28.91 -17.89 -23.00
N ASP A 255 29.24 -18.97 -23.71
CA ASP A 255 28.37 -20.03 -24.19
C ASP A 255 27.52 -20.67 -23.06
N ALA A 256 26.22 -20.38 -23.03
CA ALA A 256 25.27 -20.99 -22.09
C ALA A 256 24.64 -22.25 -22.72
N GLN A 257 25.34 -23.38 -22.61
CA GLN A 257 24.76 -24.70 -22.79
C GLN A 257 24.65 -25.43 -21.45
N ALA A 258 23.51 -25.26 -20.77
CA ALA A 258 22.99 -26.25 -19.84
C ALA A 258 21.45 -26.08 -19.75
N GLY A 259 20.72 -27.04 -20.31
CA GLY A 259 19.27 -27.08 -20.32
C GLY A 259 18.66 -27.42 -18.95
N PRO A 260 17.33 -27.25 -18.78
CA PRO A 260 16.65 -27.49 -17.53
C PRO A 260 16.43 -29.01 -17.33
N ALA A 261 16.79 -29.53 -16.16
CA ALA A 261 16.47 -30.90 -15.78
C ALA A 261 15.53 -30.91 -14.56
N GLU A 262 14.28 -31.27 -14.81
CA GLU A 262 13.34 -31.79 -13.81
C GLU A 262 13.69 -33.26 -13.45
N ALA A 263 13.37 -33.66 -12.20
CA ALA A 263 12.86 -34.97 -11.76
C ALA A 263 13.54 -35.59 -10.50
N VAL A 264 12.88 -35.39 -9.36
CA VAL A 264 12.41 -36.35 -8.32
C VAL A 264 12.97 -37.80 -8.31
N ALA A 265 13.52 -38.27 -7.17
CA ALA A 265 13.01 -39.37 -6.31
C ALA A 265 14.07 -40.15 -5.46
N ALA A 266 13.82 -40.19 -4.14
CA ALA A 266 13.89 -41.31 -3.18
C ALA A 266 15.20 -42.08 -2.80
N ALA A 267 15.61 -41.86 -1.54
CA ALA A 267 15.91 -42.81 -0.42
C ALA A 267 17.05 -43.86 -0.49
N ASP A 268 17.95 -43.83 0.50
CA ASP A 268 18.17 -44.90 1.51
C ASP A 268 19.04 -44.39 2.71
N PRO A 269 18.72 -44.67 3.99
CA PRO A 269 19.53 -44.34 5.15
C PRO A 269 20.41 -45.53 5.61
N HIS A 270 21.59 -45.19 6.16
CA HIS A 270 22.61 -46.06 6.79
C HIS A 270 23.80 -46.52 5.91
N SER A 271 24.93 -45.85 6.09
CA SER A 271 26.26 -46.46 6.06
C SER A 271 27.27 -45.53 6.74
N GLU A 272 27.77 -45.95 7.91
CA GLU A 272 28.90 -45.33 8.62
C GLU A 272 30.23 -45.84 8.02
N ALA A 273 31.15 -44.93 7.64
CA ALA A 273 32.60 -45.20 7.68
C ALA A 273 33.43 -43.90 7.62
N ALA A 274 34.52 -43.92 8.38
CA ALA A 274 35.38 -42.83 8.82
C ALA A 274 36.21 -42.06 7.75
N VAL A 275 36.32 -40.74 7.99
CA VAL A 275 37.54 -39.89 8.09
C VAL A 275 38.67 -40.12 7.07
N THR A 276 38.85 -39.18 6.15
CA THR A 276 40.03 -38.28 6.00
C THR A 276 39.93 -37.52 4.67
N GLY A 277 39.82 -36.19 4.72
CA GLY A 277 39.92 -35.33 3.53
C GLY A 277 39.31 -33.97 3.83
N GLU A 278 40.12 -32.91 3.79
CA GLU A 278 39.69 -31.52 3.91
C GLU A 278 38.53 -31.24 2.95
N PRO A 279 37.44 -30.58 3.38
CA PRO A 279 36.39 -30.20 2.46
C PRO A 279 36.90 -29.09 1.54
N PRO A 280 36.48 -29.10 0.25
CA PRO A 280 36.83 -28.04 -0.68
C PRO A 280 36.30 -26.71 -0.15
N VAL A 281 37.05 -25.63 -0.41
CA VAL A 281 36.60 -24.26 -0.19
C VAL A 281 35.27 -24.10 -0.90
N GLU A 282 34.18 -24.06 -0.13
CA GLU A 282 32.89 -23.62 -0.63
C GLU A 282 33.09 -22.19 -1.12
N GLU A 283 33.02 -22.02 -2.44
CA GLU A 283 32.82 -20.72 -3.06
C GLU A 283 31.46 -20.24 -2.52
N ARG A 284 31.49 -19.51 -1.40
CA ARG A 284 30.32 -18.88 -0.81
C ARG A 284 29.71 -18.02 -1.90
N ALA A 285 28.58 -18.46 -2.44
CA ALA A 285 27.72 -17.59 -3.22
C ALA A 285 27.52 -16.32 -2.40
N ALA A 286 27.87 -15.16 -2.99
CA ALA A 286 27.77 -13.88 -2.30
C ALA A 286 26.37 -13.76 -1.68
N PRO A 287 26.26 -13.32 -0.41
CA PRO A 287 24.97 -13.13 0.21
C PRO A 287 24.16 -12.16 -0.65
N VAL A 288 22.89 -12.51 -0.91
CA VAL A 288 22.00 -11.67 -1.70
C VAL A 288 21.65 -10.44 -0.87
N THR A 289 22.18 -9.28 -1.23
CA THR A 289 21.91 -7.99 -0.58
C THR A 289 20.63 -7.37 -1.11
N LEU A 290 19.92 -6.58 -0.30
CA LEU A 290 18.73 -5.85 -0.77
C LEU A 290 19.14 -4.75 -1.77
N VAL A 291 20.23 -4.05 -1.49
CA VAL A 291 20.81 -3.06 -2.41
C VAL A 291 21.13 -3.69 -3.78
N GLY A 292 21.75 -4.87 -3.80
CA GLY A 292 22.07 -5.60 -5.03
C GLY A 292 20.83 -6.07 -5.78
N GLN A 293 19.80 -6.54 -5.06
CA GLN A 293 18.50 -6.87 -5.67
C GLN A 293 17.83 -5.64 -6.31
N LEU A 294 17.82 -4.51 -5.61
CA LEU A 294 17.23 -3.26 -6.14
C LEU A 294 17.98 -2.75 -7.37
N ARG A 295 19.32 -2.82 -7.36
CA ARG A 295 20.15 -2.49 -8.53
C ARG A 295 19.86 -3.42 -9.70
N ALA A 296 19.84 -4.74 -9.46
CA ALA A 296 19.54 -5.73 -10.50
C ALA A 296 18.14 -5.52 -11.12
N LEU A 297 17.13 -5.22 -10.29
CA LEU A 297 15.78 -4.88 -10.76
C LEU A 297 15.78 -3.58 -11.56
N SER A 298 16.50 -2.56 -11.09
CA SER A 298 16.62 -1.26 -11.79
C SER A 298 17.32 -1.42 -13.14
N ASP A 299 18.37 -2.23 -13.22
CA ASP A 299 19.09 -2.55 -14.45
C ASP A 299 18.22 -3.35 -15.42
N GLU A 300 17.44 -4.31 -14.91
CA GLU A 300 16.47 -5.05 -15.73
C GLU A 300 15.39 -4.11 -16.27
N GLU A 301 14.87 -3.19 -15.45
CA GLU A 301 13.90 -2.20 -15.88
C GLU A 301 14.48 -1.21 -16.89
N ALA A 302 15.73 -0.78 -16.72
CA ALA A 302 16.43 0.15 -17.61
C ALA A 302 16.88 -0.51 -18.93
N SER A 303 17.08 -1.83 -18.93
CA SER A 303 17.55 -2.57 -20.10
C SER A 303 16.65 -2.35 -21.32
N GLY A 304 17.27 -1.92 -22.43
CA GLY A 304 16.58 -1.62 -23.68
C GLY A 304 15.79 -0.30 -23.71
N ARG A 305 15.78 0.49 -22.63
CA ARG A 305 15.19 1.85 -22.61
C ARG A 305 16.14 2.86 -23.26
N THR A 306 15.61 3.76 -24.08
CA THR A 306 16.38 4.92 -24.59
C THR A 306 16.54 6.02 -23.55
N ALA A 307 15.61 6.12 -22.60
CA ALA A 307 15.56 7.15 -21.57
C ALA A 307 14.99 6.56 -20.26
N PRO A 308 15.78 5.78 -19.50
CA PRO A 308 15.31 5.03 -18.34
C PRO A 308 14.71 5.92 -17.24
N TRP A 309 15.24 7.12 -17.05
CA TRP A 309 14.79 8.14 -16.09
C TRP A 309 13.42 8.77 -16.40
N THR A 310 12.81 8.48 -17.56
CA THR A 310 11.53 9.09 -17.98
C THR A 310 10.40 8.77 -16.99
N ALA A 311 10.36 7.56 -16.45
CA ALA A 311 9.35 7.13 -15.49
C ALA A 311 9.38 7.98 -14.21
N ASP A 312 10.58 8.28 -13.70
CA ASP A 312 10.75 9.04 -12.46
C ASP A 312 10.40 10.53 -12.64
N LEU A 313 10.77 11.11 -13.78
CA LEU A 313 10.37 12.47 -14.12
C LEU A 313 8.85 12.59 -14.26
N LEU A 314 8.19 11.60 -14.88
CA LEU A 314 6.74 11.58 -15.00
C LEU A 314 6.07 11.38 -13.64
N ARG A 315 6.59 10.52 -12.77
CA ARG A 315 6.08 10.36 -11.40
C ARG A 315 6.18 11.69 -10.65
N THR A 316 7.32 12.37 -10.74
CA THR A 316 7.53 13.70 -10.14
C THR A 316 6.55 14.73 -10.70
N LEU A 317 6.34 14.75 -12.03
CA LEU A 317 5.36 15.61 -12.67
C LEU A 317 3.94 15.30 -12.18
N HIS A 318 3.54 14.04 -12.12
CA HIS A 318 2.22 13.62 -11.68
C HIS A 318 1.97 13.95 -10.20
N ILE A 319 2.98 13.85 -9.34
CA ILE A 319 2.90 14.28 -7.94
C ILE A 319 2.70 15.80 -7.89
N GLY A 320 3.54 16.57 -8.59
CA GLY A 320 3.46 18.04 -8.60
C GLY A 320 2.21 18.61 -9.28
N LEU A 321 1.58 17.88 -10.20
CA LEU A 321 0.29 18.27 -10.78
C LEU A 321 -0.87 18.14 -9.78
N ASP A 322 -0.70 17.35 -8.71
CA ASP A 322 -1.60 17.27 -7.57
C ASP A 322 -3.10 17.16 -7.97
N ASP A 323 -3.93 18.12 -7.57
CA ASP A 323 -5.38 18.17 -7.81
C ASP A 323 -5.79 18.43 -9.28
N ARG A 324 -4.83 18.62 -10.21
CA ARG A 324 -5.06 18.72 -11.67
C ARG A 324 -5.36 17.35 -12.28
N VAL A 325 -6.31 16.63 -11.70
CA VAL A 325 -6.71 15.25 -12.04
C VAL A 325 -7.04 15.11 -13.53
N ALA A 326 -7.70 16.09 -14.13
CA ALA A 326 -8.04 16.07 -15.56
C ALA A 326 -6.80 16.01 -16.46
N GLU A 327 -5.75 16.77 -16.14
CA GLU A 327 -4.51 16.80 -16.91
C GLU A 327 -3.68 15.54 -16.70
N ARG A 328 -3.60 15.07 -15.46
CA ARG A 328 -2.96 13.80 -15.11
C ARG A 328 -3.64 12.64 -15.85
N THR A 329 -4.97 12.63 -15.90
CA THR A 329 -5.75 11.64 -16.65
C THR A 329 -5.48 11.72 -18.15
N ALA A 330 -5.43 12.92 -18.72
CA ALA A 330 -5.14 13.13 -20.14
C ALA A 330 -3.73 12.67 -20.54
N LEU A 331 -2.71 12.93 -19.71
CA LEU A 331 -1.34 12.46 -19.90
C LEU A 331 -1.27 10.93 -19.95
N LEU A 332 -1.85 10.26 -18.95
CA LEU A 332 -1.86 8.80 -18.88
C LEU A 332 -2.65 8.17 -20.03
N THR A 333 -3.75 8.80 -20.42
CA THR A 333 -4.57 8.37 -21.56
C THR A 333 -3.77 8.44 -22.88
N ASP A 334 -3.01 9.51 -23.12
CA ASP A 334 -2.12 9.60 -24.29
C ASP A 334 -1.01 8.55 -24.23
N GLN A 335 -0.40 8.38 -23.05
CA GLN A 335 0.69 7.44 -22.85
C GLN A 335 0.27 5.97 -23.05
N LEU A 336 -0.94 5.58 -22.61
CA LEU A 336 -1.50 4.25 -22.87
C LEU A 336 -1.74 3.95 -24.36
N ARG A 337 -1.83 4.98 -25.21
CA ARG A 337 -1.91 4.84 -26.67
C ARG A 337 -0.54 4.86 -27.35
N SER A 338 0.55 4.95 -26.59
CA SER A 338 1.90 4.94 -27.15
C SER A 338 2.19 3.60 -27.84
N PRO A 339 2.86 3.60 -29.00
CA PRO A 339 3.34 2.36 -29.62
C PRO A 339 4.45 1.69 -28.79
N ASP A 340 5.07 2.43 -27.86
CA ASP A 340 6.08 1.94 -26.94
C ASP A 340 5.42 1.23 -25.75
N HIS A 341 5.70 -0.07 -25.58
CA HIS A 341 5.13 -0.85 -24.48
C HIS A 341 5.65 -0.39 -23.11
N GLN A 342 6.87 0.16 -23.02
CA GLN A 342 7.45 0.58 -21.73
C GLN A 342 6.73 1.82 -21.21
N GLN A 343 6.45 2.79 -22.09
CA GLN A 343 5.61 3.94 -21.74
C GLN A 343 4.21 3.50 -21.27
N ARG A 344 3.63 2.47 -21.91
CA ARG A 344 2.33 1.93 -21.48
C ARG A 344 2.40 1.26 -20.10
N ILE A 345 3.47 0.54 -19.78
CA ILE A 345 3.70 -0.04 -18.44
C ILE A 345 3.80 1.07 -17.39
N ASP A 346 4.60 2.10 -17.66
CA ASP A 346 4.74 3.24 -16.75
C ASP A 346 3.38 3.95 -16.53
N ALA A 347 2.59 4.12 -17.59
CA ALA A 347 1.24 4.67 -17.52
C ALA A 347 0.28 3.83 -16.66
N LEU A 348 0.32 2.50 -16.78
CA LEU A 348 -0.49 1.60 -15.96
C LEU A 348 -0.17 1.77 -14.47
N ARG A 349 1.12 1.76 -14.11
CA ARG A 349 1.60 1.95 -12.73
C ARG A 349 1.14 3.30 -12.16
N MET A 350 1.31 4.38 -12.92
CA MET A 350 0.90 5.73 -12.50
C MET A 350 -0.62 5.93 -12.45
N SER A 351 -1.38 5.22 -13.30
CA SER A 351 -2.85 5.25 -13.26
C SER A 351 -3.41 4.73 -11.94
N SER A 352 -2.78 3.68 -11.39
CA SER A 352 -3.16 3.15 -10.07
C SER A 352 -3.02 4.21 -8.98
N GLY A 353 -1.85 4.87 -8.90
CA GLY A 353 -1.61 5.93 -7.91
C GLY A 353 -2.58 7.13 -8.05
N LEU A 354 -2.92 7.53 -9.28
CA LEU A 354 -3.90 8.59 -9.52
C LEU A 354 -5.29 8.21 -8.98
N ILE A 355 -5.81 7.05 -9.39
CA ILE A 355 -7.19 6.64 -9.07
C ILE A 355 -7.35 6.34 -7.57
N ARG A 356 -6.31 5.78 -6.93
CA ARG A 356 -6.29 5.49 -5.49
C ARG A 356 -6.35 6.74 -4.61
N ALA A 357 -5.70 7.83 -5.02
CA ALA A 357 -5.63 9.04 -4.18
C ALA A 357 -6.66 10.11 -4.55
N TRP A 358 -7.11 10.15 -5.80
CA TRP A 358 -7.91 11.26 -6.33
C TRP A 358 -9.25 10.79 -6.91
N ARG A 359 -10.28 11.62 -6.74
CA ARG A 359 -11.59 11.44 -7.36
C ARG A 359 -11.60 12.16 -8.71
N GLY A 360 -12.23 11.53 -9.70
CA GLY A 360 -12.28 12.07 -11.06
C GLY A 360 -13.09 11.20 -12.01
N SER A 361 -13.19 11.65 -13.27
CA SER A 361 -13.79 10.87 -14.35
C SER A 361 -12.73 9.99 -15.00
N TYR A 362 -12.73 8.69 -14.68
CA TYR A 362 -11.73 7.74 -15.16
C TYR A 362 -12.21 6.81 -16.28
N GLU A 363 -13.41 7.02 -16.83
CA GLU A 363 -14.05 6.08 -17.76
C GLU A 363 -13.15 5.71 -18.95
N GLU A 364 -12.65 6.70 -19.69
CA GLU A 364 -11.77 6.48 -20.83
C GLU A 364 -10.42 5.89 -20.43
N LEU A 365 -9.86 6.33 -19.30
CA LEU A 365 -8.59 5.82 -18.80
C LEU A 365 -8.70 4.33 -18.46
N VAL A 366 -9.73 3.94 -17.72
CA VAL A 366 -10.00 2.54 -17.33
C VAL A 366 -10.30 1.68 -18.55
N ARG A 367 -11.04 2.20 -19.54
CA ARG A 367 -11.28 1.51 -20.81
C ARG A 367 -9.96 1.19 -21.53
N LEU A 368 -9.04 2.14 -21.61
CA LEU A 368 -7.71 1.95 -22.20
C LEU A 368 -6.82 0.99 -21.39
N VAL A 369 -6.92 1.02 -20.05
CA VAL A 369 -6.28 0.01 -19.19
C VAL A 369 -6.80 -1.38 -19.56
N GLY A 370 -8.12 -1.53 -19.71
CA GLY A 370 -8.76 -2.78 -20.15
C GLY A 370 -8.28 -3.27 -21.51
N GLU A 371 -8.09 -2.40 -22.49
CA GLU A 371 -7.53 -2.77 -23.81
C GLU A 371 -6.15 -3.42 -23.71
N GLN A 372 -5.35 -3.09 -22.69
CA GLN A 372 -4.01 -3.67 -22.52
C GLN A 372 -4.07 -5.16 -22.17
N LEU A 373 -5.18 -5.66 -21.60
CA LEU A 373 -5.36 -7.09 -21.27
C LEU A 373 -5.28 -8.01 -22.50
N ALA A 374 -5.59 -7.48 -23.69
CA ALA A 374 -5.54 -8.23 -24.95
C ALA A 374 -4.16 -8.15 -25.65
N THR A 375 -3.19 -7.44 -25.06
CA THR A 375 -1.85 -7.29 -25.65
C THR A 375 -1.05 -8.60 -25.46
N PRO A 376 -0.28 -9.05 -26.48
CA PRO A 376 0.54 -10.27 -26.38
C PRO A 376 1.73 -10.16 -25.42
N GLU A 377 2.10 -8.93 -25.03
CA GLU A 377 3.13 -8.64 -24.01
C GLU A 377 2.60 -9.00 -22.61
N PRO A 378 3.09 -10.08 -21.97
CA PRO A 378 2.52 -10.58 -20.71
C PRO A 378 2.60 -9.55 -19.57
N ARG A 379 3.68 -8.77 -19.51
CA ARG A 379 3.90 -7.74 -18.48
C ARG A 379 2.81 -6.66 -18.52
N LEU A 380 2.33 -6.30 -19.71
CA LEU A 380 1.24 -5.33 -19.87
C LEU A 380 -0.11 -5.88 -19.42
N ALA A 381 -0.43 -7.12 -19.81
CA ALA A 381 -1.68 -7.74 -19.43
C ALA A 381 -1.77 -7.97 -17.91
N GLU A 382 -0.67 -8.39 -17.27
CA GLU A 382 -0.58 -8.55 -15.83
C GLU A 382 -0.70 -7.22 -15.09
N ALA A 383 0.06 -6.20 -15.49
CA ALA A 383 -0.02 -4.86 -14.90
C ALA A 383 -1.43 -4.27 -15.03
N ALA A 384 -2.09 -4.45 -16.18
CA ALA A 384 -3.46 -3.99 -16.38
C ALA A 384 -4.47 -4.73 -15.50
N ALA A 385 -4.34 -6.05 -15.37
CA ALA A 385 -5.19 -6.84 -14.47
C ALA A 385 -5.02 -6.40 -13.01
N HIS A 386 -3.79 -6.12 -12.58
CA HIS A 386 -3.50 -5.63 -11.23
C HIS A 386 -4.10 -4.24 -10.95
N VAL A 387 -4.01 -3.31 -11.90
CA VAL A 387 -4.66 -2.00 -11.80
C VAL A 387 -6.17 -2.18 -11.64
N LEU A 388 -6.81 -3.00 -12.48
CA LEU A 388 -8.26 -3.18 -12.51
C LEU A 388 -8.81 -3.91 -11.28
N GLU A 389 -8.03 -4.83 -10.70
CA GLU A 389 -8.40 -5.60 -9.51
C GLU A 389 -8.87 -4.70 -8.35
N GLU A 390 -8.30 -3.51 -8.20
CA GLU A 390 -8.54 -2.63 -7.04
C GLU A 390 -9.60 -1.56 -7.27
N LEU A 391 -10.15 -1.49 -8.48
CA LEU A 391 -11.08 -0.43 -8.86
C LEU A 391 -12.53 -0.74 -8.50
N PHE A 392 -12.87 -2.00 -8.20
CA PHE A 392 -14.24 -2.45 -7.95
C PHE A 392 -15.18 -1.91 -9.03
N GLY A 393 -16.25 -1.19 -8.66
CA GLY A 393 -17.21 -0.61 -9.60
C GLY A 393 -16.58 0.35 -10.63
N LEU A 394 -15.44 0.98 -10.33
CA LEU A 394 -14.75 1.86 -11.29
C LEU A 394 -14.11 1.08 -12.45
N ALA A 395 -13.91 -0.25 -12.32
CA ALA A 395 -13.43 -1.09 -13.43
C ALA A 395 -14.50 -1.37 -14.50
N ALA A 396 -15.75 -0.90 -14.33
CA ALA A 396 -16.86 -1.22 -15.24
C ALA A 396 -16.56 -0.96 -16.74
N PRO A 397 -15.85 0.12 -17.14
CA PRO A 397 -15.47 0.35 -18.53
C PRO A 397 -14.56 -0.75 -19.14
N ALA A 398 -13.91 -1.57 -18.31
CA ALA A 398 -13.04 -2.67 -18.72
C ALA A 398 -13.67 -4.07 -18.54
N ALA A 399 -14.94 -4.16 -18.14
CA ALA A 399 -15.60 -5.43 -17.78
C ALA A 399 -15.54 -6.48 -18.91
N ASP A 400 -15.79 -6.07 -20.15
CA ASP A 400 -15.75 -6.99 -21.30
C ASP A 400 -14.33 -7.48 -21.62
N ALA A 401 -13.33 -6.61 -21.48
CA ALA A 401 -11.93 -6.98 -21.68
C ALA A 401 -11.45 -7.95 -20.59
N LEU A 402 -11.85 -7.73 -19.33
CA LEU A 402 -11.60 -8.64 -18.23
C LEU A 402 -12.25 -10.01 -18.47
N ALA A 403 -13.51 -10.03 -18.88
CA ALA A 403 -14.21 -11.28 -19.18
C ALA A 403 -13.55 -12.06 -20.33
N ALA A 404 -13.12 -11.36 -21.38
CA ALA A 404 -12.37 -11.97 -22.48
C ALA A 404 -11.03 -12.55 -21.99
N ARG A 405 -10.29 -11.83 -21.13
CA ARG A 405 -9.01 -12.29 -20.57
C ARG A 405 -9.16 -13.52 -19.67
N VAL A 406 -10.20 -13.55 -18.85
CA VAL A 406 -10.53 -14.71 -17.99
C VAL A 406 -10.92 -15.91 -18.85
N ALA A 407 -11.69 -15.72 -19.92
CA ALA A 407 -12.06 -16.80 -20.82
C ALA A 407 -10.87 -17.34 -21.64
N ALA A 408 -9.93 -16.47 -22.03
CA ALA A 408 -8.81 -16.82 -22.90
C ALA A 408 -7.72 -17.65 -22.22
N ASP A 409 -7.55 -17.55 -20.90
CA ASP A 409 -6.49 -18.24 -20.18
C ASP A 409 -6.98 -18.72 -18.79
N PRO A 410 -7.58 -19.93 -18.76
CA PRO A 410 -7.98 -20.61 -17.53
C PRO A 410 -6.82 -20.99 -16.61
N GLY A 411 -5.59 -21.05 -17.12
CA GLY A 411 -4.40 -21.36 -16.32
C GLY A 411 -4.09 -20.27 -15.30
N ALA A 412 -4.40 -19.02 -15.62
CA ALA A 412 -4.21 -17.87 -14.73
C ALA A 412 -5.38 -17.61 -13.76
N TRP A 413 -6.39 -18.48 -13.68
CA TRP A 413 -7.51 -18.28 -12.74
C TRP A 413 -7.10 -18.35 -11.28
N VAL A 414 -6.06 -19.13 -10.98
CA VAL A 414 -5.53 -19.32 -9.64
C VAL A 414 -4.02 -19.22 -9.70
N GLN A 415 -3.45 -18.43 -8.80
CA GLN A 415 -2.03 -18.21 -8.64
C GLN A 415 -1.53 -19.00 -7.44
N ASP A 416 -0.50 -19.80 -7.68
CA ASP A 416 0.20 -20.54 -6.63
C ASP A 416 1.41 -19.73 -6.16
N TRP A 417 1.64 -19.71 -4.85
CA TRP A 417 2.74 -18.97 -4.23
C TRP A 417 3.76 -19.96 -3.65
N PRO A 418 5.08 -19.67 -3.75
CA PRO A 418 6.11 -20.55 -3.18
C PRO A 418 5.95 -20.81 -1.67
N SER A 419 5.43 -19.81 -0.97
CA SER A 419 5.14 -19.84 0.47
C SER A 419 3.77 -19.23 0.74
N GLY A 420 2.71 -20.05 0.72
CA GLY A 420 1.37 -19.60 1.11
C GLY A 420 0.24 -20.38 0.44
N PRO A 421 -1.01 -20.18 0.90
CA PRO A 421 -2.17 -20.77 0.23
C PRO A 421 -2.33 -20.13 -1.17
N PRO A 422 -2.91 -20.86 -2.14
CA PRO A 422 -3.22 -20.28 -3.44
C PRO A 422 -4.16 -19.08 -3.32
N GLY A 423 -4.07 -18.16 -4.27
CA GLY A 423 -4.96 -17.01 -4.41
C GLY A 423 -5.61 -16.98 -5.78
N LEU A 424 -6.75 -16.31 -5.93
CA LEU A 424 -7.34 -16.07 -7.25
C LEU A 424 -6.39 -15.20 -8.10
N GLY A 425 -6.42 -15.36 -9.43
CA GLY A 425 -5.71 -14.46 -10.33
C GLY A 425 -6.40 -13.09 -10.42
N SER A 426 -5.62 -12.02 -10.65
CA SER A 426 -6.10 -10.62 -10.61
C SER A 426 -7.29 -10.35 -11.54
N ALA A 427 -7.32 -10.92 -12.75
CA ALA A 427 -8.45 -10.73 -13.68
C ALA A 427 -9.76 -11.36 -13.15
N VAL A 428 -9.68 -12.51 -12.47
CA VAL A 428 -10.84 -13.15 -11.82
C VAL A 428 -11.33 -12.31 -10.65
N LYS A 429 -10.40 -11.80 -9.82
CA LYS A 429 -10.74 -10.91 -8.70
C LYS A 429 -11.40 -9.62 -9.18
N ALA A 430 -10.88 -9.00 -10.24
CA ALA A 430 -11.45 -7.79 -10.82
C ALA A 430 -12.91 -8.00 -11.28
N LEU A 431 -13.21 -9.09 -12.01
CA LEU A 431 -14.59 -9.42 -12.40
C LEU A 431 -15.48 -9.71 -11.20
N ALA A 432 -14.97 -10.44 -10.21
CA ALA A 432 -15.74 -10.73 -9.00
C ALA A 432 -16.09 -9.44 -8.23
N ARG A 433 -15.12 -8.53 -8.06
CA ARG A 433 -15.28 -7.22 -7.42
C ARG A 433 -16.21 -6.27 -8.19
N LEU A 434 -16.33 -6.45 -9.50
CA LEU A 434 -17.34 -5.78 -10.33
C LEU A 434 -18.76 -6.33 -10.14
N GLY A 435 -18.92 -7.49 -9.52
CA GLY A 435 -20.20 -8.19 -9.46
C GLY A 435 -20.56 -8.94 -10.75
N ASP A 436 -19.59 -9.19 -11.63
CA ASP A 436 -19.84 -9.78 -12.95
C ASP A 436 -19.94 -11.31 -12.91
N ALA A 437 -21.12 -11.84 -13.25
CA ALA A 437 -21.43 -13.27 -13.25
C ALA A 437 -20.49 -14.11 -14.14
N ARG A 438 -19.78 -13.51 -15.09
CA ARG A 438 -18.78 -14.19 -15.93
C ARG A 438 -17.57 -14.70 -15.14
N ALA A 439 -17.37 -14.28 -13.89
CA ALA A 439 -16.38 -14.86 -12.98
C ALA A 439 -16.79 -16.25 -12.42
N VAL A 440 -18.08 -16.59 -12.43
CA VAL A 440 -18.61 -17.80 -11.77
C VAL A 440 -17.93 -19.10 -12.23
N PRO A 441 -17.66 -19.34 -13.54
CA PRO A 441 -16.95 -20.55 -13.97
C PRO A 441 -15.55 -20.67 -13.38
N ALA A 442 -14.82 -19.55 -13.28
CA ALA A 442 -13.48 -19.53 -12.70
C ALA A 442 -13.51 -19.82 -11.19
N LEU A 443 -14.48 -19.25 -10.47
CA LEU A 443 -14.67 -19.51 -9.03
C LEU A 443 -15.11 -20.96 -8.78
N ALA A 444 -15.96 -21.53 -9.64
CA ALA A 444 -16.34 -22.94 -9.56
C ALA A 444 -15.11 -23.85 -9.71
N ALA A 445 -14.26 -23.59 -10.70
CA ALA A 445 -13.01 -24.34 -10.90
C ALA A 445 -12.04 -24.18 -9.73
N ALA A 446 -11.92 -22.97 -9.17
CA ALA A 446 -11.10 -22.70 -7.98
C ALA A 446 -11.58 -23.49 -6.75
N LEU A 447 -12.89 -23.63 -6.54
CA LEU A 447 -13.47 -24.41 -5.43
C LEU A 447 -13.23 -25.93 -5.56
N GLU A 448 -13.06 -26.44 -6.79
CA GLU A 448 -12.76 -27.85 -7.06
C GLU A 448 -11.29 -28.22 -6.86
N ARG A 449 -10.38 -27.23 -6.72
CA ARG A 449 -8.97 -27.50 -6.42
C ARG A 449 -8.82 -28.20 -5.06
N PRO A 450 -7.80 -29.07 -4.90
CA PRO A 450 -7.48 -29.67 -3.60
C PRO A 450 -7.27 -28.63 -2.49
N GLU A 451 -6.58 -27.54 -2.84
CA GLU A 451 -6.39 -26.37 -2.00
C GLU A 451 -7.22 -25.21 -2.57
N VAL A 452 -8.27 -24.86 -1.84
CA VAL A 452 -9.19 -23.78 -2.22
C VAL A 452 -8.50 -22.44 -1.98
N PRO A 453 -8.52 -21.51 -2.94
CA PRO A 453 -7.94 -20.19 -2.74
C PRO A 453 -8.53 -19.47 -1.54
N HIS A 454 -7.67 -18.90 -0.72
CA HIS A 454 -8.05 -18.28 0.55
C HIS A 454 -9.05 -17.11 0.38
N ASP A 455 -9.00 -16.46 -0.78
CA ASP A 455 -9.79 -15.27 -1.13
C ASP A 455 -11.08 -15.59 -1.91
N VAL A 456 -11.38 -16.86 -2.22
CA VAL A 456 -12.56 -17.25 -3.02
C VAL A 456 -13.88 -16.84 -2.36
N GLY A 457 -13.96 -16.93 -1.03
CA GLY A 457 -15.16 -16.56 -0.27
C GLY A 457 -15.49 -15.08 -0.38
N PHE A 458 -14.46 -14.22 -0.40
CA PHE A 458 -14.62 -12.77 -0.59
C PHE A 458 -15.05 -12.44 -2.03
N ALA A 459 -14.47 -13.11 -3.03
CA ALA A 459 -14.88 -12.96 -4.42
C ALA A 459 -16.36 -13.34 -4.63
N ILE A 460 -16.80 -14.45 -4.01
CA ILE A 460 -18.22 -14.85 -3.99
C ILE A 460 -19.09 -13.77 -3.37
N GLY A 461 -18.64 -13.17 -2.26
CA GLY A 461 -19.37 -12.09 -1.61
C GLY A 461 -19.52 -10.84 -2.48
N CYS A 462 -18.51 -10.51 -3.28
CA CYS A 462 -18.59 -9.39 -4.22
C CYS A 462 -19.60 -9.64 -5.35
N LEU A 463 -19.76 -10.89 -5.79
CA LEU A 463 -20.76 -11.27 -6.81
C LEU A 463 -22.21 -11.22 -6.29
N GLY A 464 -22.41 -11.31 -4.97
CA GLY A 464 -23.74 -11.37 -4.37
C GLY A 464 -24.59 -12.50 -4.99
N THR A 465 -25.79 -12.17 -5.44
CA THR A 465 -26.74 -13.16 -6.01
C THR A 465 -26.24 -13.83 -7.29
N ALA A 466 -25.30 -13.22 -8.02
CA ALA A 466 -24.73 -13.83 -9.22
C ALA A 466 -23.95 -15.12 -8.91
N ALA A 467 -23.46 -15.27 -7.68
CA ALA A 467 -22.76 -16.47 -7.21
C ALA A 467 -23.68 -17.57 -6.65
N ALA A 468 -25.01 -17.41 -6.69
CA ALA A 468 -25.96 -18.43 -6.23
C ALA A 468 -25.70 -19.85 -6.79
N PRO A 469 -25.27 -20.05 -8.06
CA PRO A 469 -24.93 -21.38 -8.58
C PRO A 469 -23.81 -22.10 -7.83
N LEU A 470 -22.97 -21.38 -7.06
CA LEU A 470 -21.85 -21.96 -6.31
C LEU A 470 -22.28 -22.58 -4.96
N THR A 471 -23.52 -22.36 -4.52
CA THR A 471 -24.04 -22.78 -3.22
C THR A 471 -23.89 -24.29 -2.98
N ALA A 472 -24.37 -25.11 -3.91
CA ALA A 472 -24.30 -26.57 -3.78
C ALA A 472 -22.84 -27.07 -3.72
N LEU A 473 -21.94 -26.42 -4.48
CA LEU A 473 -20.53 -26.75 -4.49
C LEU A 473 -19.86 -26.37 -3.16
N LEU A 474 -20.08 -25.15 -2.66
CA LEU A 474 -19.57 -24.71 -1.35
C LEU A 474 -20.00 -25.65 -0.23
N ARG A 475 -21.29 -26.01 -0.21
CA ARG A 475 -21.84 -26.96 0.77
C ARG A 475 -21.14 -28.32 0.68
N ARG A 476 -21.02 -28.88 -0.54
CA ARG A 476 -20.35 -30.17 -0.76
C ARG A 476 -18.90 -30.12 -0.27
N ARG A 477 -18.14 -29.11 -0.69
CA ARG A 477 -16.73 -28.92 -0.29
C ARG A 477 -16.59 -28.75 1.22
N LEU A 478 -17.48 -28.00 1.88
CA LEU A 478 -17.47 -27.87 3.33
C LEU A 478 -17.75 -29.21 4.02
N GLY A 479 -18.65 -30.02 3.46
CA GLY A 479 -18.94 -31.38 3.95
C GLY A 479 -17.72 -32.33 3.89
N GLU A 480 -16.84 -32.13 2.91
CA GLU A 480 -15.61 -32.94 2.71
C GLU A 480 -14.46 -32.53 3.66
N VAL A 481 -14.52 -31.33 4.26
CA VAL A 481 -13.46 -30.86 5.16
C VAL A 481 -13.38 -31.71 6.43
N ARG A 482 -12.23 -32.37 6.62
CA ARG A 482 -11.85 -33.06 7.85
C ARG A 482 -11.52 -32.05 8.95
N LEU A 483 -12.02 -32.30 10.15
CA LEU A 483 -11.83 -31.41 11.31
C LEU A 483 -10.59 -31.84 12.10
N HIS A 484 -9.54 -31.02 12.08
CA HIS A 484 -8.25 -31.15 12.76
C HIS A 484 -7.65 -29.74 12.96
N GLU A 485 -6.44 -29.64 13.53
CA GLU A 485 -5.84 -28.35 13.93
C GLU A 485 -5.58 -27.37 12.75
N GLY A 486 -5.49 -27.87 11.52
CA GLY A 486 -5.31 -27.09 10.28
C GLY A 486 -6.60 -26.82 9.50
N THR A 487 -7.77 -27.04 10.12
CA THR A 487 -9.06 -26.92 9.43
C THR A 487 -9.44 -25.49 9.08
N TYR A 488 -8.97 -24.50 9.84
CA TYR A 488 -9.38 -23.11 9.66
C TYR A 488 -9.15 -22.63 8.22
N ASP A 489 -7.94 -22.82 7.67
CA ASP A 489 -7.59 -22.33 6.34
C ASP A 489 -8.41 -22.99 5.22
N ARG A 490 -8.86 -24.23 5.43
CA ARG A 490 -9.68 -24.99 4.46
C ARG A 490 -11.17 -24.67 4.56
N ALA A 491 -11.67 -24.45 5.77
CA ALA A 491 -13.09 -24.22 6.02
C ALA A 491 -13.48 -22.74 5.92
N SER A 492 -12.57 -21.82 6.28
CA SER A 492 -12.84 -20.38 6.35
C SER A 492 -13.29 -19.78 5.01
N PRO A 493 -12.62 -20.06 3.86
CA PRO A 493 -13.06 -19.51 2.57
C PRO A 493 -14.46 -20.03 2.17
N LEU A 494 -14.77 -21.28 2.49
CA LEU A 494 -16.06 -21.91 2.20
C LEU A 494 -17.18 -21.34 3.07
N LEU A 495 -16.94 -21.20 4.38
CA LEU A 495 -17.87 -20.57 5.32
C LEU A 495 -18.13 -19.10 4.95
N THR A 496 -17.09 -18.38 4.53
CA THR A 496 -17.22 -16.99 4.06
C THR A 496 -18.14 -16.91 2.85
N GLY A 497 -17.95 -17.79 1.85
CA GLY A 497 -18.84 -17.87 0.68
C GLY A 497 -20.28 -18.22 1.04
N LEU A 498 -20.51 -19.21 1.90
CA LEU A 498 -21.85 -19.60 2.36
C LEU A 498 -22.55 -18.48 3.14
N THR A 499 -21.79 -17.77 3.98
CA THR A 499 -22.29 -16.60 4.73
C THR A 499 -22.73 -15.50 3.78
N ALA A 500 -21.92 -15.21 2.76
CA ALA A 500 -22.23 -14.17 1.79
C ALA A 500 -23.47 -14.49 0.94
N LEU A 501 -23.65 -15.78 0.58
CA LEU A 501 -24.82 -16.26 -0.16
C LEU A 501 -26.06 -16.51 0.71
N ARG A 502 -25.91 -16.47 2.05
CA ARG A 502 -26.96 -16.85 3.02
C ARG A 502 -27.55 -18.25 2.72
N ALA A 503 -26.67 -19.18 2.37
CA ALA A 503 -27.01 -20.55 1.96
C ALA A 503 -27.48 -21.44 3.12
N ASP A 504 -28.74 -21.33 3.52
CA ASP A 504 -29.31 -22.05 4.65
C ASP A 504 -29.34 -23.57 4.44
N GLU A 505 -29.29 -24.07 3.20
CA GLU A 505 -29.22 -25.52 2.94
C GLU A 505 -27.92 -26.16 3.44
N ALA A 506 -26.90 -25.36 3.75
CA ALA A 506 -25.63 -25.80 4.35
C ALA A 506 -25.68 -25.92 5.89
N MET A 507 -26.87 -25.81 6.50
CA MET A 507 -27.06 -25.92 7.96
C MET A 507 -26.35 -27.13 8.58
N PRO A 508 -26.51 -28.36 8.05
CA PRO A 508 -25.89 -29.54 8.67
C PRO A 508 -24.36 -29.45 8.70
N GLU A 509 -23.76 -28.94 7.62
CA GLU A 509 -22.32 -28.80 7.48
C GLU A 509 -21.77 -27.70 8.41
N VAL A 510 -22.48 -26.57 8.53
CA VAL A 510 -22.11 -25.48 9.44
C VAL A 510 -22.21 -25.92 10.91
N LEU A 511 -23.27 -26.63 11.30
CA LEU A 511 -23.40 -27.17 12.66
C LEU A 511 -22.32 -28.22 12.97
N ARG A 512 -21.95 -29.06 11.99
CA ARG A 512 -20.84 -30.02 12.14
C ARG A 512 -19.53 -29.29 12.45
N VAL A 513 -19.26 -28.18 11.75
CA VAL A 513 -18.06 -27.36 11.98
C VAL A 513 -18.10 -26.67 13.33
N LEU A 514 -19.24 -26.10 13.73
CA LEU A 514 -19.40 -25.46 15.05
C LEU A 514 -19.11 -26.43 16.20
N ARG A 515 -19.62 -27.68 16.10
CA ARG A 515 -19.45 -28.74 17.11
C ARG A 515 -18.04 -29.30 17.18
N GLY A 516 -17.42 -29.49 16.01
CA GLY A 516 -16.14 -30.17 15.88
C GLY A 516 -14.94 -29.24 15.75
N ALA A 517 -15.10 -27.96 16.07
CA ALA A 517 -14.00 -27.00 16.02
C ALA A 517 -12.89 -27.40 17.01
N PRO A 518 -11.61 -27.45 16.59
CA PRO A 518 -10.49 -27.90 17.42
C PRO A 518 -10.20 -26.95 18.60
N GLU A 519 -9.29 -27.34 19.49
CA GLU A 519 -8.82 -26.46 20.56
C GLU A 519 -7.95 -25.34 20.00
N TYR A 520 -6.92 -25.68 19.24
CA TYR A 520 -6.08 -24.72 18.54
C TYR A 520 -6.81 -24.06 17.37
N ARG A 521 -6.87 -22.72 17.33
CA ARG A 521 -7.58 -21.89 16.32
C ARG A 521 -9.08 -22.19 16.10
N GLY A 522 -9.69 -23.11 16.86
CA GLY A 522 -11.10 -23.43 16.68
C GLY A 522 -12.05 -22.30 17.09
N GLU A 523 -11.60 -21.33 17.86
CA GLU A 523 -12.40 -20.13 18.17
C GLU A 523 -12.72 -19.31 16.91
N TRP A 524 -11.75 -19.11 16.03
CA TRP A 524 -11.97 -18.40 14.76
C TRP A 524 -12.92 -19.18 13.86
N LEU A 525 -12.80 -20.51 13.86
CA LEU A 525 -13.70 -21.39 13.12
C LEU A 525 -15.13 -21.38 13.68
N ARG A 526 -15.30 -21.39 15.02
CA ARG A 526 -16.59 -21.22 15.69
C ARG A 526 -17.21 -19.87 15.34
N THR A 527 -16.41 -18.81 15.36
CA THR A 527 -16.86 -17.46 14.99
C THR A 527 -17.36 -17.41 13.55
N ALA A 528 -16.62 -18.01 12.61
CA ALA A 528 -17.05 -18.10 11.21
C ALA A 528 -18.37 -18.90 11.05
N ALA A 529 -18.51 -20.01 11.78
CA ALA A 529 -19.74 -20.81 11.78
C ALA A 529 -20.94 -20.04 12.40
N LEU A 530 -20.74 -19.33 13.52
CA LEU A 530 -21.77 -18.49 14.15
C LEU A 530 -22.23 -17.37 13.22
N ARG A 531 -21.30 -16.72 12.51
CA ARG A 531 -21.62 -15.70 11.50
C ARG A 531 -22.45 -16.30 10.35
N ALA A 532 -22.10 -17.49 9.87
CA ALA A 532 -22.88 -18.19 8.86
C ALA A 532 -24.32 -18.46 9.34
N LEU A 533 -24.48 -19.04 10.55
CA LEU A 533 -25.79 -19.27 11.16
C LEU A 533 -26.61 -17.99 11.30
N GLY A 534 -25.99 -16.90 11.76
CA GLY A 534 -26.65 -15.60 11.86
C GLY A 534 -27.08 -15.05 10.50
N SER A 535 -26.28 -15.24 9.44
CA SER A 535 -26.61 -14.79 8.08
C SER A 535 -27.79 -15.54 7.45
N PHE A 536 -28.02 -16.79 7.85
CA PHE A 536 -29.19 -17.59 7.46
C PHE A 536 -30.47 -17.11 8.16
N GLY A 537 -30.33 -16.39 9.27
CA GLY A 537 -31.45 -15.82 10.02
C GLY A 537 -32.44 -16.89 10.50
N PRO A 538 -33.77 -16.66 10.41
CA PRO A 538 -34.77 -17.60 10.89
C PRO A 538 -34.70 -19.01 10.27
N ALA A 539 -34.09 -19.17 9.09
CA ALA A 539 -33.90 -20.50 8.48
C ALA A 539 -33.00 -21.42 9.33
N ALA A 540 -32.14 -20.84 10.18
CA ALA A 540 -31.27 -21.58 11.10
C ALA A 540 -31.94 -21.95 12.43
N HIS A 541 -33.27 -21.89 12.56
CA HIS A 541 -33.96 -22.12 13.84
C HIS A 541 -33.59 -23.47 14.51
N SER A 542 -33.21 -24.48 13.73
CA SER A 542 -32.71 -25.76 14.26
C SER A 542 -31.43 -25.64 15.12
N ALA A 543 -30.67 -24.55 15.00
CA ALA A 543 -29.48 -24.26 15.80
C ALA A 543 -29.78 -23.66 17.19
N VAL A 544 -31.01 -23.18 17.44
CA VAL A 544 -31.39 -22.48 18.69
C VAL A 544 -31.03 -23.26 19.96
N PRO A 545 -31.32 -24.57 20.08
CA PRO A 545 -30.97 -25.32 21.29
C PRO A 545 -29.47 -25.31 21.58
N GLU A 546 -28.66 -25.39 20.52
CA GLU A 546 -27.21 -25.41 20.60
C GLU A 546 -26.64 -24.03 20.96
N LEU A 547 -27.14 -22.97 20.32
CA LEU A 547 -26.78 -21.59 20.65
C LEU A 547 -27.11 -21.25 22.12
N ARG A 548 -28.27 -21.69 22.63
CA ARG A 548 -28.64 -21.52 24.05
C ARG A 548 -27.76 -22.32 25.01
N VAL A 549 -27.19 -23.44 24.59
CA VAL A 549 -26.23 -24.21 25.40
C VAL A 549 -24.88 -23.49 25.42
N LEU A 550 -24.41 -23.01 24.27
CA LEU A 550 -23.15 -22.27 24.16
C LEU A 550 -23.19 -20.96 24.96
N LEU A 551 -24.29 -20.21 24.88
CA LEU A 551 -24.45 -18.93 25.58
C LEU A 551 -24.42 -19.07 27.11
N ARG A 552 -24.82 -20.22 27.65
CA ARG A 552 -24.82 -20.49 29.11
C ARG A 552 -23.47 -20.94 29.66
N ARG A 553 -22.45 -21.14 28.81
CA ARG A 553 -21.12 -21.54 29.28
C ARG A 553 -20.39 -20.30 29.83
N PRO A 554 -20.03 -20.28 31.13
CA PRO A 554 -19.32 -19.16 31.71
C PRO A 554 -17.93 -19.00 31.08
N GLY A 555 -17.50 -17.74 30.85
CA GLY A 555 -16.20 -17.42 30.28
C GLY A 555 -16.06 -17.70 28.77
N SER A 556 -17.18 -17.81 28.03
CA SER A 556 -17.10 -17.91 26.58
C SER A 556 -16.59 -16.60 25.98
N THR A 557 -15.40 -16.65 25.39
CA THR A 557 -14.78 -15.52 24.67
C THR A 557 -15.61 -15.03 23.47
N SER A 558 -16.60 -15.82 23.02
CA SER A 558 -17.49 -15.50 21.90
C SER A 558 -18.95 -15.28 22.33
N ALA A 559 -19.21 -14.91 23.59
CA ALA A 559 -20.56 -14.75 24.13
C ALA A 559 -21.41 -13.75 23.33
N THR A 560 -20.81 -12.66 22.87
CA THR A 560 -21.48 -11.64 22.04
C THR A 560 -21.83 -12.19 20.67
N GLU A 561 -20.93 -12.91 20.00
CA GLU A 561 -21.18 -13.52 18.69
C GLU A 561 -22.25 -14.60 18.76
N ILE A 562 -22.29 -15.38 19.85
CA ILE A 562 -23.36 -16.36 20.09
C ILE A 562 -24.70 -15.64 20.29
N ALA A 563 -24.72 -14.54 21.07
CA ALA A 563 -25.91 -13.74 21.29
C ALA A 563 -26.41 -13.10 19.97
N GLU A 564 -25.53 -12.58 19.13
CA GLU A 564 -25.87 -12.05 17.81
C GLU A 564 -26.48 -13.13 16.89
N ALA A 565 -25.86 -14.31 16.83
CA ALA A 565 -26.40 -15.43 16.06
C ALA A 565 -27.77 -15.86 16.60
N LEU A 566 -27.93 -16.00 17.92
CA LEU A 566 -29.22 -16.37 18.53
C LEU A 566 -30.31 -15.33 18.24
N TRP A 567 -29.98 -14.04 18.31
CA TRP A 567 -30.90 -12.95 17.97
C TRP A 567 -31.34 -13.02 16.50
N ALA A 568 -30.40 -13.21 15.57
CA ALA A 568 -30.70 -13.30 14.15
C ALA A 568 -31.59 -14.51 13.81
N VAL A 569 -31.48 -15.59 14.58
CA VAL A 569 -32.17 -16.86 14.33
C VAL A 569 -33.54 -16.97 15.01
N ASP A 570 -33.64 -16.56 16.28
CA ASP A 570 -34.86 -16.75 17.10
C ASP A 570 -35.62 -15.44 17.36
N GLY A 571 -34.97 -14.28 17.21
CA GLY A 571 -35.59 -12.98 17.50
C GLY A 571 -35.97 -12.78 18.97
N ASP A 572 -35.41 -13.59 19.88
CA ASP A 572 -35.65 -13.53 21.32
C ASP A 572 -34.69 -12.51 21.97
N ALA A 573 -35.13 -11.27 22.11
CA ALA A 573 -34.34 -10.20 22.71
C ALA A 573 -34.06 -10.44 24.19
N ASP A 574 -35.02 -11.02 24.92
CA ASP A 574 -34.91 -11.21 26.38
C ASP A 574 -33.81 -12.23 26.72
N ALA A 575 -33.60 -13.23 25.86
CA ALA A 575 -32.52 -14.20 26.02
C ALA A 575 -31.12 -13.61 25.83
N VAL A 576 -30.97 -12.59 24.99
CA VAL A 576 -29.64 -12.05 24.61
C VAL A 576 -29.29 -10.75 25.34
N LEU A 577 -30.28 -9.96 25.74
CA LEU A 577 -30.07 -8.65 26.39
C LEU A 577 -29.18 -8.72 27.63
N PRO A 578 -29.32 -9.68 28.56
CA PRO A 578 -28.46 -9.76 29.74
C PRO A 578 -26.97 -9.90 29.37
N VAL A 579 -26.67 -10.75 28.38
CA VAL A 579 -25.30 -11.01 27.92
C VAL A 579 -24.71 -9.77 27.25
N LEU A 580 -25.48 -9.09 26.40
CA LEU A 580 -25.01 -7.87 25.74
C LEU A 580 -24.82 -6.71 26.73
N ILE A 581 -25.66 -6.61 27.76
CA ILE A 581 -25.54 -5.63 28.85
C ILE A 581 -24.28 -5.87 29.69
N GLU A 582 -23.93 -7.14 29.94
CA GLU A 582 -22.68 -7.55 30.58
C GLU A 582 -21.46 -7.23 29.70
N GLY A 583 -21.54 -7.50 28.39
CA GLY A 583 -20.49 -7.19 27.41
C GLY A 583 -20.11 -5.71 27.33
N LEU A 584 -21.00 -4.79 27.73
CA LEU A 584 -20.64 -3.36 27.87
C LEU A 584 -19.56 -3.10 28.92
N GLN A 585 -19.26 -4.07 29.78
CA GLN A 585 -18.20 -4.01 30.81
C GLN A 585 -16.96 -4.84 30.45
N ALA A 586 -16.89 -5.39 29.24
CA ALA A 586 -15.75 -6.19 28.80
C ALA A 586 -14.45 -5.39 28.85
N GLU A 587 -13.37 -6.00 29.31
CA GLU A 587 -12.04 -5.36 29.39
C GLU A 587 -11.48 -5.04 28.01
N ARG A 588 -11.68 -5.95 27.04
CA ARG A 588 -11.19 -5.76 25.68
C ARG A 588 -12.09 -4.82 24.89
N ALA A 589 -11.49 -3.81 24.25
CA ALA A 589 -12.18 -2.83 23.41
C ALA A 589 -13.04 -3.48 22.31
N HIS A 590 -12.50 -4.49 21.61
CA HIS A 590 -13.24 -5.22 20.57
C HIS A 590 -14.51 -5.88 21.11
N GLU A 591 -14.43 -6.62 22.22
CA GLU A 591 -15.58 -7.30 22.83
C GLU A 591 -16.67 -6.29 23.24
N ARG A 592 -16.26 -5.16 23.82
CA ARG A 592 -17.14 -4.07 24.23
C ARG A 592 -17.85 -3.43 23.03
N ARG A 593 -17.11 -3.16 21.95
CA ARG A 593 -17.68 -2.61 20.70
C ARG A 593 -18.65 -3.57 20.03
N SER A 594 -18.34 -4.88 20.02
CA SER A 594 -19.27 -5.89 19.52
C SER A 594 -20.60 -5.86 20.30
N ALA A 595 -20.55 -5.76 21.63
CA ALA A 595 -21.75 -5.68 22.46
C ALA A 595 -22.57 -4.41 22.17
N VAL A 596 -21.92 -3.25 22.02
CA VAL A 596 -22.57 -1.98 21.63
C VAL A 596 -23.26 -2.10 20.27
N ASN A 597 -22.57 -2.65 19.27
CA ASN A 597 -23.12 -2.84 17.94
C ASN A 597 -24.31 -3.81 17.93
N ALA A 598 -24.23 -4.91 18.67
CA ALA A 598 -25.32 -5.87 18.84
C ALA A 598 -26.56 -5.20 19.45
N LEU A 599 -26.38 -4.41 20.53
CA LEU A 599 -27.48 -3.65 21.16
C LEU A 599 -28.14 -2.67 20.18
N GLY A 600 -27.35 -1.98 19.34
CA GLY A 600 -27.88 -1.12 18.27
C GLY A 600 -28.76 -1.88 17.29
N ARG A 601 -28.34 -3.09 16.86
CA ARG A 601 -29.12 -3.95 15.94
C ARG A 601 -30.44 -4.45 16.54
N LEU A 602 -30.54 -4.57 17.88
CA LEU A 602 -31.82 -4.86 18.56
C LEU A 602 -32.81 -3.69 18.46
N GLY A 603 -32.31 -2.47 18.19
CA GLY A 603 -33.08 -1.25 18.08
C GLY A 603 -33.84 -0.93 19.37
N THR A 604 -35.10 -0.50 19.25
CA THR A 604 -35.92 -0.07 20.40
C THR A 604 -36.17 -1.17 21.45
N ARG A 605 -35.94 -2.45 21.12
CA ARG A 605 -36.00 -3.55 22.11
C ARG A 605 -34.91 -3.45 23.16
N ALA A 606 -33.78 -2.81 22.84
CA ALA A 606 -32.69 -2.54 23.76
C ALA A 606 -32.78 -1.15 24.40
N ALA A 607 -33.93 -0.45 24.36
CA ALA A 607 -34.08 0.91 24.91
C ALA A 607 -33.66 1.05 26.39
N VAL A 608 -33.73 -0.03 27.18
CA VAL A 608 -33.26 -0.08 28.57
C VAL A 608 -31.76 0.23 28.71
N THR A 609 -30.96 0.04 27.66
CA THR A 609 -29.51 0.31 27.68
C THR A 609 -29.15 1.75 27.35
N ALA A 610 -30.11 2.60 26.96
CA ALA A 610 -29.85 3.99 26.57
C ALA A 610 -29.03 4.79 27.59
N PRO A 611 -29.25 4.71 28.93
CA PRO A 611 -28.39 5.39 29.89
C PRO A 611 -26.94 4.91 29.88
N ARG A 612 -26.71 3.60 29.68
CA ARG A 612 -25.35 3.03 29.61
C ARG A 612 -24.64 3.44 28.32
N LEU A 613 -25.35 3.40 27.18
CA LEU A 613 -24.81 3.86 25.89
C LEU A 613 -24.49 5.35 25.92
N ARG A 614 -25.32 6.17 26.58
CA ARG A 614 -25.06 7.61 26.77
C ARG A 614 -23.77 7.88 27.54
N ALA A 615 -23.46 7.08 28.57
CA ALA A 615 -22.20 7.21 29.30
C ALA A 615 -20.97 6.95 28.42
N LEU A 616 -21.10 6.10 27.39
CA LEU A 616 -20.00 5.78 26.46
C LEU A 616 -19.75 6.87 25.40
N LEU A 617 -20.63 7.88 25.27
CA LEU A 617 -20.39 9.01 24.36
C LEU A 617 -19.17 9.86 24.75
N GLY A 618 -18.77 9.80 26.02
CA GLY A 618 -17.60 10.51 26.55
C GLY A 618 -16.36 9.63 26.71
N HIS A 619 -16.35 8.41 26.18
CA HIS A 619 -15.22 7.49 26.33
C HIS A 619 -13.96 8.00 25.60
N GLU A 620 -12.77 7.63 26.08
CA GLU A 620 -11.49 8.02 25.49
C GLU A 620 -11.34 7.48 24.05
N GLU A 621 -11.65 6.20 23.86
CA GLU A 621 -11.61 5.51 22.57
C GLU A 621 -12.65 6.05 21.57
N LEU A 622 -12.17 6.66 20.48
CA LEU A 622 -13.01 7.29 19.45
C LEU A 622 -14.01 6.32 18.80
N TRP A 623 -13.56 5.11 18.43
CA TRP A 623 -14.40 4.13 17.75
C TRP A 623 -15.57 3.65 18.62
N LEU A 624 -15.33 3.48 19.92
CA LEU A 624 -16.38 3.13 20.87
C LEU A 624 -17.40 4.27 21.02
N ARG A 625 -16.96 5.54 21.03
CA ARG A 625 -17.88 6.69 21.03
C ARG A 625 -18.79 6.69 19.81
N VAL A 626 -18.23 6.43 18.62
CA VAL A 626 -18.99 6.38 17.35
C VAL A 626 -20.02 5.24 17.40
N ASP A 627 -19.59 4.02 17.75
CA ASP A 627 -20.50 2.87 17.84
C ASP A 627 -21.58 3.10 18.91
N ALA A 628 -21.24 3.72 20.05
CA ALA A 628 -22.20 4.07 21.09
C ALA A 628 -23.19 5.14 20.65
N ALA A 629 -22.76 6.15 19.90
CA ALA A 629 -23.65 7.18 19.35
C ALA A 629 -24.64 6.58 18.34
N ILE A 630 -24.18 5.69 17.46
CA ILE A 630 -25.03 4.97 16.51
C ILE A 630 -26.03 4.07 17.25
N ALA A 631 -25.54 3.26 18.20
CA ALA A 631 -26.39 2.38 18.98
C ALA A 631 -27.42 3.16 19.82
N LEU A 632 -27.02 4.26 20.47
CA LEU A 632 -27.92 5.11 21.23
C LEU A 632 -29.06 5.66 20.37
N TRP A 633 -28.73 6.07 19.14
CA TRP A 633 -29.74 6.49 18.17
C TRP A 633 -30.67 5.33 17.82
N ASP A 634 -30.12 4.18 17.43
CA ASP A 634 -30.92 3.01 17.03
C ASP A 634 -31.86 2.52 18.16
N VAL A 635 -31.45 2.59 19.44
CA VAL A 635 -32.28 2.16 20.57
C VAL A 635 -33.27 3.22 21.07
N SER A 636 -32.97 4.50 20.90
CA SER A 636 -33.81 5.60 21.41
C SER A 636 -34.70 6.25 20.35
N GLY A 637 -34.36 6.11 19.07
CA GLY A 637 -34.97 6.82 17.95
C GLY A 637 -34.68 8.33 17.92
N ARG A 638 -33.76 8.82 18.76
CA ARG A 638 -33.44 10.26 18.89
C ARG A 638 -32.01 10.54 18.44
N ALA A 639 -31.86 11.53 17.57
CA ALA A 639 -30.58 11.89 16.96
C ALA A 639 -29.83 13.01 17.71
N GLU A 640 -30.51 13.76 18.60
CA GLU A 640 -30.02 15.00 19.21
C GLU A 640 -28.67 14.83 19.93
N GLU A 641 -28.47 13.73 20.64
CA GLU A 641 -27.24 13.45 21.39
C GLU A 641 -26.17 12.77 20.53
N SER A 642 -26.59 12.03 19.50
CA SER A 642 -25.69 11.25 18.65
C SER A 642 -25.04 12.09 17.55
N VAL A 643 -25.79 12.99 16.91
CA VAL A 643 -25.29 13.77 15.75
C VAL A 643 -24.05 14.60 16.08
N PRO A 644 -23.98 15.36 17.20
CA PRO A 644 -22.78 16.13 17.54
C PRO A 644 -21.53 15.24 17.71
N VAL A 645 -21.69 14.06 18.33
CA VAL A 645 -20.59 13.10 18.52
C VAL A 645 -20.11 12.54 17.19
N LEU A 646 -21.05 12.19 16.30
CA LEU A 646 -20.73 11.65 14.97
C LEU A 646 -20.04 12.68 14.07
N LEU A 647 -20.48 13.94 14.10
CA LEU A 647 -19.84 15.02 13.33
C LEU A 647 -18.44 15.36 13.88
N ALA A 648 -18.29 15.43 15.21
CA ALA A 648 -16.97 15.62 15.81
C ALA A 648 -16.01 14.46 15.48
N ALA A 649 -16.51 13.23 15.42
CA ALA A 649 -15.71 12.07 15.02
C ALA A 649 -15.34 12.09 13.54
N TRP A 650 -16.25 12.53 12.66
CA TRP A 650 -16.02 12.69 11.22
C TRP A 650 -14.83 13.59 10.91
N GLU A 651 -14.70 14.69 11.65
CA GLU A 651 -13.60 15.65 11.52
C GLU A 651 -12.29 15.06 12.04
N LYS A 652 -12.32 14.36 13.18
CA LYS A 652 -11.11 13.83 13.85
C LYS A 652 -10.48 12.63 13.17
N ASN A 653 -11.25 11.76 12.53
CA ASN A 653 -10.70 10.53 11.95
C ASN A 653 -11.40 10.15 10.64
N ARG A 654 -10.63 10.12 9.56
CA ARG A 654 -11.11 9.75 8.22
C ARG A 654 -11.75 8.35 8.19
N HIS A 655 -11.24 7.39 8.94
CA HIS A 655 -11.69 6.00 8.90
C HIS A 655 -13.10 5.81 9.48
N VAL A 656 -13.60 6.74 10.32
CA VAL A 656 -14.97 6.63 10.84
C VAL A 656 -16.04 7.15 9.87
N ARG A 657 -15.64 7.87 8.80
CA ARG A 657 -16.57 8.58 7.90
C ARG A 657 -17.57 7.65 7.23
N VAL A 658 -17.13 6.49 6.72
CA VAL A 658 -18.02 5.49 6.12
C VAL A 658 -19.07 5.03 7.14
N ARG A 659 -18.63 4.68 8.36
CA ARG A 659 -19.50 4.21 9.43
C ARG A 659 -20.55 5.26 9.83
N VAL A 660 -20.14 6.52 9.93
CA VAL A 660 -21.04 7.64 10.20
C VAL A 660 -22.01 7.85 9.03
N ALA A 661 -21.53 7.85 7.79
CA ALA A 661 -22.35 8.02 6.59
C ALA A 661 -23.40 6.90 6.45
N GLU A 662 -23.07 5.66 6.79
CA GLU A 662 -24.03 4.54 6.85
C GLU A 662 -25.18 4.82 7.82
N CYS A 663 -24.87 5.32 9.02
CA CYS A 663 -25.88 5.69 10.01
C CYS A 663 -26.77 6.83 9.48
N LEU A 664 -26.17 7.88 8.93
CA LEU A 664 -26.89 9.04 8.40
C LEU A 664 -27.78 8.69 7.18
N ALA A 665 -27.27 7.85 6.28
CA ALA A 665 -28.01 7.38 5.10
C ALA A 665 -29.20 6.50 5.47
N ARG A 666 -29.03 5.61 6.47
CA ARG A 666 -30.11 4.75 6.97
C ARG A 666 -31.24 5.54 7.64
N THR A 667 -30.88 6.57 8.40
CA THR A 667 -31.82 7.31 9.26
C THR A 667 -32.47 8.51 8.57
N GLY A 668 -31.83 9.08 7.54
CA GLY A 668 -32.41 10.13 6.69
C GLY A 668 -32.52 11.51 7.37
N VAL A 669 -31.65 11.84 8.33
CA VAL A 669 -31.73 13.08 9.15
C VAL A 669 -31.08 14.31 8.51
N ALA A 670 -30.61 14.23 7.26
CA ALA A 670 -30.06 15.39 6.55
C ALA A 670 -31.18 16.33 6.06
N GLY A 671 -31.81 17.07 6.99
CA GLY A 671 -32.69 18.18 6.65
C GLY A 671 -31.94 19.25 5.85
N ALA A 672 -32.63 19.92 4.92
CA ALA A 672 -32.03 20.99 4.13
C ALA A 672 -31.52 22.12 5.05
N GLY A 673 -30.19 22.33 5.07
CA GLY A 673 -29.55 23.39 5.86
C GLY A 673 -28.98 22.95 7.22
N SER A 674 -29.00 21.66 7.57
CA SER A 674 -28.34 21.16 8.79
C SER A 674 -26.81 21.09 8.65
N ASP A 675 -26.10 21.07 9.78
CA ASP A 675 -24.64 20.85 9.83
C ASP A 675 -24.25 19.53 9.17
N VAL A 676 -25.07 18.48 9.35
CA VAL A 676 -24.93 17.20 8.64
C VAL A 676 -24.92 17.41 7.12
N ALA A 677 -25.89 18.16 6.59
CA ALA A 677 -25.96 18.39 5.15
C ALA A 677 -24.81 19.27 4.63
N HIS A 678 -24.19 20.10 5.47
CA HIS A 678 -22.99 20.85 5.13
C HIS A 678 -21.77 19.91 5.01
N VAL A 679 -21.52 19.09 6.03
CA VAL A 679 -20.40 18.12 6.05
C VAL A 679 -20.47 17.14 4.88
N LEU A 680 -21.65 16.57 4.60
CA LEU A 680 -21.81 15.61 3.49
C LEU A 680 -21.58 16.26 2.11
N ARG A 681 -21.97 17.54 1.93
CA ARG A 681 -21.69 18.28 0.68
C ARG A 681 -20.22 18.63 0.55
N ALA A 682 -19.55 19.02 1.65
CA ALA A 682 -18.12 19.25 1.67
C ALA A 682 -17.36 17.98 1.29
N GLU A 683 -17.75 16.83 1.85
CA GLU A 683 -17.18 15.52 1.47
C GLU A 683 -17.37 15.25 -0.02
N LEU A 684 -18.57 15.45 -0.58
CA LEU A 684 -18.84 15.23 -2.01
C LEU A 684 -18.06 16.18 -2.94
N ALA A 685 -17.68 17.35 -2.45
CA ALA A 685 -16.91 18.34 -3.21
C ALA A 685 -15.39 18.12 -3.13
N SER A 686 -14.90 17.31 -2.17
CA SER A 686 -13.47 17.02 -2.05
C SER A 686 -12.97 16.25 -3.28
N VAL A 687 -11.84 16.72 -3.84
CA VAL A 687 -11.16 16.08 -4.96
C VAL A 687 -10.26 14.93 -4.48
N ARG A 688 -9.63 15.07 -3.32
CA ARG A 688 -8.83 13.99 -2.71
C ARG A 688 -9.76 12.98 -2.02
N ARG A 689 -9.45 11.69 -2.16
CA ARG A 689 -10.18 10.63 -1.46
C ARG A 689 -9.92 10.73 0.04
N HIS A 690 -10.92 10.40 0.84
CA HIS A 690 -10.86 10.63 2.29
C HIS A 690 -9.78 9.80 3.00
N ASN A 691 -9.42 8.65 2.43
CA ASN A 691 -8.49 7.65 2.95
C ASN A 691 -7.16 7.58 2.18
N ALA A 692 -6.89 8.55 1.29
CA ALA A 692 -5.61 8.63 0.59
C ALA A 692 -4.47 8.87 1.60
N MET A 693 -3.49 7.96 1.63
CA MET A 693 -2.27 8.07 2.45
C MET A 693 -1.06 8.23 1.55
N ASP A 694 -0.06 8.97 2.01
CA ASP A 694 1.21 9.07 1.32
C ASP A 694 2.05 7.82 1.65
N GLY A 695 2.68 7.20 0.64
CA GLY A 695 3.53 6.02 0.82
C GLY A 695 2.82 4.68 1.07
N GLY A 696 1.50 4.64 1.27
CA GLY A 696 0.75 3.41 1.55
C GLY A 696 -0.66 3.38 0.97
N TYR A 697 -1.23 2.18 0.77
CA TYR A 697 -2.60 2.03 0.31
C TYR A 697 -3.20 0.68 0.75
N GLY A 698 -4.51 0.68 0.97
CA GLY A 698 -5.33 -0.51 1.16
C GLY A 698 -6.01 -0.94 -0.15
N SER A 699 -6.11 -2.24 -0.37
CA SER A 699 -6.75 -2.82 -1.57
C SER A 699 -8.24 -2.49 -1.72
N HIS A 700 -8.89 -1.95 -0.69
CA HIS A 700 -10.31 -1.56 -0.66
C HIS A 700 -10.52 -0.05 -0.56
N ASP A 701 -9.44 0.75 -0.56
CA ASP A 701 -9.55 2.18 -0.25
C ASP A 701 -10.43 2.93 -1.26
N THR A 702 -10.22 2.66 -2.55
CA THR A 702 -11.05 3.20 -3.63
C THR A 702 -12.52 2.81 -3.45
N TYR A 703 -12.79 1.56 -3.07
CA TYR A 703 -14.16 1.07 -2.85
C TYR A 703 -14.84 1.75 -1.66
N GLU A 704 -14.15 1.85 -0.52
CA GLU A 704 -14.70 2.50 0.68
C GLU A 704 -14.97 3.99 0.45
N ASP A 705 -14.13 4.66 -0.35
CA ASP A 705 -14.38 6.04 -0.74
C ASP A 705 -15.59 6.19 -1.69
N GLU A 706 -15.71 5.35 -2.73
CA GLU A 706 -16.90 5.38 -3.60
C GLU A 706 -18.19 5.04 -2.81
N LYS A 707 -18.10 4.11 -1.86
CA LYS A 707 -19.17 3.77 -0.92
C LYS A 707 -19.53 4.97 -0.04
N LEU A 708 -18.54 5.67 0.52
CA LEU A 708 -18.75 6.91 1.28
C LEU A 708 -19.54 7.93 0.46
N LEU A 709 -19.12 8.18 -0.79
CA LEU A 709 -19.80 9.13 -1.68
C LEU A 709 -21.25 8.70 -1.96
N ALA A 710 -21.49 7.42 -2.22
CA ALA A 710 -22.84 6.89 -2.43
C ALA A 710 -23.72 7.09 -1.17
N LEU A 711 -23.20 6.82 0.02
CA LEU A 711 -23.89 7.02 1.28
C LEU A 711 -24.16 8.50 1.56
N CYS A 712 -23.21 9.40 1.28
CA CYS A 712 -23.40 10.85 1.40
C CYS A 712 -24.54 11.34 0.50
N ARG A 713 -24.57 10.88 -0.77
CA ARG A 713 -25.66 11.21 -1.71
C ARG A 713 -27.01 10.66 -1.21
N GLN A 714 -27.03 9.41 -0.75
CA GLN A 714 -28.24 8.78 -0.21
C GLN A 714 -28.78 9.55 1.01
N ALA A 715 -27.90 9.92 1.94
CA ALA A 715 -28.27 10.68 3.13
C ALA A 715 -28.86 12.05 2.77
N LEU A 716 -28.25 12.77 1.81
CA LEU A 716 -28.70 14.10 1.36
C LEU A 716 -30.04 14.09 0.60
N LEU A 717 -30.33 13.02 -0.15
CA LEU A 717 -31.60 12.89 -0.87
C LEU A 717 -32.79 12.69 0.08
N GLY A 718 -32.53 12.27 1.32
CA GLY A 718 -33.56 11.78 2.23
C GLY A 718 -34.29 10.56 1.65
N ASN A 719 -35.16 9.91 2.41
CA ASN A 719 -36.06 8.86 1.87
C ASN A 719 -37.11 9.49 0.92
N ALA A 720 -36.69 10.03 -0.22
CA ALA A 720 -37.55 10.34 -1.35
C ALA A 720 -37.94 9.03 -2.05
N GLY A 721 -38.86 8.28 -1.43
CA GLY A 721 -39.66 7.24 -2.08
C GLY A 721 -39.07 5.83 -2.06
N LYS A 722 -39.68 4.95 -1.26
CA LYS A 722 -39.81 3.54 -1.64
C LYS A 722 -40.60 3.47 -2.96
N GLY A 723 -39.90 3.41 -4.09
CA GLY A 723 -40.42 2.87 -5.34
C GLY A 723 -39.72 1.54 -5.63
N PRO A 724 -40.42 0.49 -6.10
CA PRO A 724 -39.78 -0.77 -6.40
C PRO A 724 -38.93 -0.62 -7.66
N THR A 725 -37.63 -0.82 -7.55
CA THR A 725 -36.76 -1.09 -8.70
C THR A 725 -36.91 -2.56 -9.06
N THR A 726 -37.59 -2.81 -10.19
CA THR A 726 -37.42 -4.02 -11.01
C THR A 726 -36.00 -4.18 -11.49
#